data_AF-K1QQR8-F1
#
_entry.id   AF-K1QQR8-F1
#
_cell.length_a   1.000
_cell.length_b   1.000
_cell.length_c   1.000
_cell.angle_alpha   90.00
_cell.angle_beta   90.00
_cell.angle_gamma   90.00
#
_symmetry.space_group_name_H-M   'P 1'
#
loop_
_entity.id
_entity.type
_entity.pdbx_description
1 polymer ?
#
loop_
_entity_poly.entity_id
_entity_poly.type
_entity_poly.pdbx_seq_one_letter_code
_entity_poly.pdbx_strand_id
1 'polypeptide(L)'
;MLLKLNPSVSSCSCDPNNLAGGVCFPTTIVPLTINTLPLSSGSVESAYVKEHVQAAYLMCKDFVNITACQILSNLCVLSWYRYDDSPGTTTTCNLYRQILADPQKEYIPWLYYSQEGNRVLDDDKLTTEYTFSPASLLEYRVGRYTLNGTYLGISPVTGGLLQLCSDTTSRLNAAYTFGTYYEQTCSIPAIELWDTKTYQMEFYDLYIEFTRFGEQQLYSAPVKINNLEVNRGDTDNRGTDSQKWTLSRRFFMVDNVVSTGTDTTGGAATSTLPQYVRYAKDIEISVTLDSTLGNGRIFPPLMTITYDQVSLANAQAGATITPTFKVKYSMSLVAYLKDFQIAVGTLSTLGVIFAGYKTWAWSKRAGRLAIDFAAIVNFIFFVSGVLSNVFFVITFGIAFYFFIFYKRQSVVYLFLLEGSYYEEWLGLFGSAFALKCLQVAHMVATQCTVDIFFIDWEKPKGTLGIKADGSKKENPVSIWRTYFAANEWNEIQTCRKINHIFQIFAVVFFLNYVGFENTATKDPNGQVVKSSGDYQAPSDPMFRYAIAALVYLLVAFVQWLFFTLFYERFFEDKVRDFVDLCSMANISVFIMHQAQYGYYIHGRSVYGKADTNMKEMFEMMKKEEKDLVGQRGLLPNTEQQTFVMTLPRKLRLKYEEVLLAVALESAAGPQAGKEKGGLTEKQVEAYNIINKFLSTFIDHVSEEIGISIMKM
;
A
#
# COMPACT_ATOMS: atom_id res chain seq x y z
N MET A 1 2.22 46.54 32.80
CA MET A 1 3.14 47.70 32.90
C MET A 1 4.55 47.38 32.36
N LEU A 2 4.70 47.39 31.04
CA LEU A 2 5.86 46.81 30.32
C LEU A 2 6.65 47.80 29.45
N LEU A 3 6.24 49.07 29.43
CA LEU A 3 7.05 50.19 28.94
C LEU A 3 7.40 51.05 30.16
N LYS A 4 8.43 50.67 30.92
CA LYS A 4 8.83 51.43 32.11
C LYS A 4 9.53 52.73 31.69
N LEU A 5 8.99 53.85 32.15
CA LEU A 5 9.78 55.07 32.33
C LEU A 5 10.99 54.75 33.22
N ASN A 6 12.13 55.34 32.89
CA ASN A 6 13.37 55.23 33.66
C ASN A 6 13.08 55.49 35.16
N PRO A 7 13.43 54.56 36.08
CA PRO A 7 13.09 54.66 37.50
C PRO A 7 13.70 55.88 38.22
N SER A 8 14.58 56.63 37.56
CA SER A 8 15.10 57.92 38.05
C SER A 8 14.15 59.11 37.84
N VAL A 9 12.97 58.92 37.25
CA VAL A 9 12.00 60.00 36.96
C VAL A 9 10.76 59.82 37.82
N SER A 10 10.73 60.43 39.01
CA SER A 10 9.65 60.31 40.00
C SER A 10 8.56 61.38 39.90
N SER A 11 8.56 62.23 38.86
CA SER A 11 7.65 63.38 38.76
C SER A 11 7.15 63.68 37.34
N CYS A 12 6.84 62.67 36.53
CA CYS A 12 6.12 62.89 35.27
C CYS A 12 4.61 62.79 35.52
N SER A 13 3.91 63.93 35.54
CA SER A 13 2.45 63.97 35.41
C SER A 13 2.11 63.92 33.92
N CYS A 14 1.49 62.83 33.48
CA CYS A 14 0.96 62.72 32.12
C CYS A 14 -0.52 63.05 32.13
N ASP A 15 -0.98 63.85 31.16
CA ASP A 15 -2.42 63.99 30.91
C ASP A 15 -3.00 62.58 30.63
N PRO A 16 -4.10 62.16 31.30
CA PRO A 16 -4.75 60.90 31.03
C PRO A 16 -5.09 60.68 29.55
N ASN A 17 -5.36 61.76 28.79
CA ASN A 17 -5.65 61.71 27.36
C ASN A 17 -4.40 61.47 26.48
N ASN A 18 -3.22 61.55 27.08
CA ASN A 18 -1.91 61.32 26.46
C ASN A 18 -1.26 60.02 26.96
N LEU A 19 -1.94 59.24 27.81
CA LEU A 19 -1.39 58.01 28.39
C LEU A 19 -1.94 56.78 27.66
N ALA A 20 -1.06 55.94 27.10
CA ALA A 20 -1.43 54.64 26.57
C ALA A 20 -0.38 53.58 26.95
N GLY A 21 -0.83 52.42 27.43
CA GLY A 21 0.05 51.28 27.79
C GLY A 21 1.17 51.57 28.79
N GLY A 22 0.99 52.59 29.63
CA GLY A 22 2.00 53.06 30.59
C GLY A 22 3.03 54.05 30.02
N VAL A 23 2.87 54.51 28.77
CA VAL A 23 3.72 55.52 28.12
C VAL A 23 2.95 56.82 27.95
N CYS A 24 3.62 57.93 28.23
CA CYS A 24 3.10 59.27 28.01
C CYS A 24 3.53 59.81 26.65
N PHE A 25 2.57 60.21 25.82
CA PHE A 25 2.79 60.75 24.49
C PHE A 25 2.68 62.28 24.48
N PRO A 26 3.36 62.99 23.57
CA PRO A 26 3.36 64.45 23.52
C PRO A 26 2.01 65.05 23.05
N THR A 27 1.17 64.26 22.38
CA THR A 27 -0.12 64.67 21.82
C THR A 27 -1.26 63.80 22.32
N THR A 28 -2.47 64.37 22.34
CA THR A 28 -3.72 63.65 22.64
C THR A 28 -3.91 62.47 21.72
N ILE A 29 -4.18 61.30 22.30
CA ILE A 29 -4.25 60.05 21.56
C ILE A 29 -5.70 59.69 21.26
N VAL A 30 -5.97 59.28 20.02
CA VAL A 30 -7.27 58.68 19.66
C VAL A 30 -7.30 57.23 20.16
N PRO A 31 -8.25 56.84 21.02
CA PRO A 31 -8.33 55.49 21.56
C PRO A 31 -8.67 54.47 20.46
N LEU A 32 -7.95 53.34 20.46
CA LEU A 32 -8.21 52.22 19.56
C LEU A 32 -9.13 51.20 20.25
N THR A 33 -10.18 50.75 19.56
CA THR A 33 -11.13 49.73 20.07
C THR A 33 -10.68 48.30 19.76
N ILE A 34 -9.38 48.02 19.84
CA ILE A 34 -8.82 46.68 19.56
C ILE A 34 -8.57 45.96 20.88
N ASN A 35 -9.45 45.00 21.20
CA ASN A 35 -9.39 44.25 22.46
C ASN A 35 -9.64 42.75 22.31
N THR A 36 -9.94 42.25 21.11
CA THR A 36 -10.30 40.83 20.91
C THR A 36 -9.23 40.05 20.15
N LEU A 37 -9.10 38.76 20.49
CA LEU A 37 -8.30 37.77 19.79
C LEU A 37 -9.20 36.66 19.22
N PRO A 38 -8.84 36.09 18.05
CA PRO A 38 -9.62 35.02 17.45
C PRO A 38 -9.47 33.69 18.21
N LEU A 39 -10.59 32.99 18.27
CA LEU A 39 -10.76 31.62 18.74
C LEU A 39 -11.38 30.80 17.60
N SER A 40 -11.18 29.48 17.59
CA SER A 40 -11.83 28.58 16.62
C SER A 40 -13.37 28.65 16.68
N SER A 41 -13.92 29.10 17.81
CA SER A 41 -15.36 29.21 18.08
C SER A 41 -15.84 30.66 18.31
N GLY A 42 -15.10 31.67 17.86
CA GLY A 42 -15.46 33.08 18.01
C GLY A 42 -14.28 34.00 18.30
N SER A 43 -14.43 34.92 19.25
CA SER A 43 -13.34 35.79 19.71
C SER A 43 -13.43 36.00 21.22
N VAL A 44 -12.30 36.26 21.87
CA VAL A 44 -12.20 36.52 23.32
C VAL A 44 -11.52 37.84 23.57
N GLU A 45 -11.96 38.56 24.61
CA GLU A 45 -11.30 39.78 25.04
C GLU A 45 -9.97 39.48 25.72
N SER A 46 -8.92 40.19 25.30
CA SER A 46 -7.57 40.08 25.84
C SER A 46 -7.17 41.41 26.48
N ALA A 47 -6.96 41.40 27.80
CA ALA A 47 -6.47 42.59 28.51
C ALA A 47 -5.08 43.00 28.02
N TYR A 48 -4.24 42.03 27.66
CA TYR A 48 -2.89 42.28 27.14
C TYR A 48 -2.92 43.06 25.83
N VAL A 49 -3.76 42.65 24.87
CA VAL A 49 -3.91 43.37 23.60
C VAL A 49 -4.42 44.79 23.86
N LYS A 50 -5.44 44.94 24.70
CA LYS A 50 -6.04 46.24 25.05
C LYS A 50 -5.02 47.19 25.72
N GLU A 51 -4.16 46.69 26.61
CA GLU A 51 -3.14 47.52 27.28
C GLU A 51 -2.01 47.93 26.32
N HIS A 52 -1.60 47.06 25.40
CA HIS A 52 -0.33 47.23 24.69
C HIS A 52 -0.44 47.66 23.23
N VAL A 53 -1.55 47.39 22.52
CA VAL A 53 -1.65 47.61 21.07
C VAL A 53 -1.45 49.07 20.66
N GLN A 54 -2.08 49.99 21.39
CA GLN A 54 -2.04 51.42 21.08
C GLN A 54 -0.66 52.02 21.34
N ALA A 55 -0.06 51.68 22.49
CA ALA A 55 1.28 52.13 22.84
C ALA A 55 2.33 51.57 21.87
N ALA A 56 2.24 50.29 21.52
CA ALA A 56 3.16 49.63 20.59
C ALA A 56 3.07 50.24 19.18
N TYR A 57 1.87 50.52 18.69
CA TYR A 57 1.66 51.16 17.38
C TYR A 57 2.28 52.55 17.31
N LEU A 58 1.99 53.43 18.27
CA LEU A 58 2.49 54.81 18.27
C LEU A 58 4.01 54.86 18.48
N MET A 59 4.55 54.06 19.40
CA MET A 59 5.99 53.98 19.62
C MET A 59 6.74 53.42 18.41
N CYS A 60 6.14 52.49 17.67
CA CYS A 60 6.72 51.99 16.42
C CYS A 60 6.62 53.02 15.29
N LYS A 61 5.45 53.66 15.13
CA LYS A 61 5.16 54.59 14.03
C LYS A 61 5.89 55.93 14.16
N ASP A 62 5.83 56.55 15.32
CA ASP A 62 6.26 57.94 15.52
C ASP A 62 7.69 58.03 16.08
N PHE A 63 8.12 57.03 16.85
CA PHE A 63 9.41 57.01 17.54
C PHE A 63 10.39 55.95 17.03
N VAL A 64 10.00 55.13 16.04
CA VAL A 64 10.84 54.09 15.41
C VAL A 64 11.47 53.14 16.45
N ASN A 65 10.74 52.85 17.53
CA ASN A 65 11.23 51.98 18.59
C ASN A 65 11.14 50.51 18.14
N ILE A 66 12.30 49.87 17.96
CA ILE A 66 12.42 48.49 17.47
C ILE A 66 11.64 47.51 18.35
N THR A 67 11.77 47.60 19.68
CA THR A 67 11.07 46.72 20.62
C THR A 67 9.56 46.90 20.52
N ALA A 68 9.08 48.14 20.37
CA ALA A 68 7.66 48.41 20.15
C ALA A 68 7.16 47.84 18.82
N CYS A 69 7.95 47.91 17.76
CA CYS A 69 7.63 47.27 16.47
C CYS A 69 7.58 45.74 16.58
N GLN A 70 8.48 45.12 17.38
CA GLN A 70 8.42 43.68 17.68
C GLN A 70 7.17 43.31 18.47
N ILE A 71 6.77 44.12 19.47
CA ILE A 71 5.51 43.92 20.21
C ILE A 71 4.31 44.01 19.28
N LEU A 72 4.23 45.03 18.42
CA LEU A 72 3.13 45.18 17.46
C LEU A 72 3.05 43.97 16.52
N SER A 73 4.22 43.48 16.07
CA SER A 73 4.33 42.31 15.21
C SER A 73 3.83 41.05 15.93
N ASN A 74 4.27 40.82 17.16
CA ASN A 74 3.83 39.73 18.02
C ASN A 74 2.32 39.75 18.26
N LEU A 75 1.74 40.92 18.50
CA LEU A 75 0.29 41.09 18.65
C LEU A 75 -0.46 40.72 17.35
N CYS A 76 0.10 41.01 16.17
CA CYS A 76 -0.47 40.56 14.90
C CYS A 76 -0.41 39.01 14.77
N VAL A 77 0.68 38.37 15.19
CA VAL A 77 0.77 36.90 15.24
C VAL A 77 -0.28 36.31 16.20
N LEU A 78 -0.48 36.91 17.38
CA LEU A 78 -1.52 36.48 18.33
C LEU A 78 -2.92 36.64 17.77
N SER A 79 -3.15 37.61 16.88
CA SER A 79 -4.41 37.73 16.14
C SER A 79 -4.53 36.73 14.97
N TRP A 80 -3.68 35.69 14.94
CA TRP A 80 -3.58 34.70 13.85
C TRP A 80 -3.49 35.38 12.48
N TYR A 81 -2.73 36.46 12.38
CA TYR A 81 -2.57 37.23 11.14
C TYR A 81 -3.86 37.79 10.53
N ARG A 82 -4.97 37.81 11.30
CA ARG A 82 -6.27 38.27 10.82
C ARG A 82 -6.25 39.77 10.57
N TYR A 83 -6.52 40.13 9.32
CA TYR A 83 -6.70 41.50 8.89
C TYR A 83 -7.97 41.62 8.05
N ASP A 84 -8.50 42.83 7.97
CA ASP A 84 -9.76 43.11 7.28
C ASP A 84 -9.58 44.39 6.46
N ASP A 85 -9.70 44.28 5.15
CA ASP A 85 -9.56 45.41 4.23
C ASP A 85 -10.90 46.20 4.11
N SER A 86 -11.94 45.83 4.86
CA SER A 86 -13.24 46.50 4.86
C SER A 86 -13.13 47.95 5.41
N PRO A 87 -13.85 48.93 4.82
CA PRO A 87 -13.82 50.31 5.29
C PRO A 87 -14.33 50.44 6.73
N GLY A 88 -13.53 51.01 7.63
CA GLY A 88 -13.94 51.33 9.01
C GLY A 88 -13.60 50.26 10.07
N THR A 89 -13.05 49.10 9.69
CA THR A 89 -12.52 48.11 10.64
C THR A 89 -11.00 48.22 10.77
N THR A 90 -10.51 48.35 12.00
CA THR A 90 -9.06 48.41 12.28
C THR A 90 -8.68 47.26 13.18
N THR A 91 -7.93 46.28 12.65
CA THR A 91 -7.33 45.19 13.43
C THR A 91 -5.87 45.49 13.75
N THR A 92 -5.26 44.72 14.67
CA THR A 92 -3.82 44.82 14.97
C THR A 92 -2.97 44.64 13.72
N CYS A 93 -3.30 43.69 12.85
CA CYS A 93 -2.55 43.45 11.63
C CYS A 93 -2.76 44.55 10.57
N ASN A 94 -3.92 45.23 10.54
CA ASN A 94 -4.10 46.44 9.72
C ASN A 94 -3.11 47.54 10.14
N LEU A 95 -2.95 47.77 11.45
CA LEU A 95 -2.00 48.75 11.98
C LEU A 95 -0.55 48.39 11.63
N TYR A 96 -0.18 47.11 11.75
CA TYR A 96 1.13 46.61 11.30
C TYR A 96 1.36 46.87 9.80
N ARG A 97 0.37 46.53 8.94
CA ARG A 97 0.48 46.71 7.48
C ARG A 97 0.57 48.18 7.06
N GLN A 98 -0.09 49.09 7.78
CA GLN A 98 0.04 50.53 7.56
C GLN A 98 1.47 51.02 7.75
N ILE A 99 2.19 50.51 8.76
CA ILE A 99 3.59 50.86 8.99
C ILE A 99 4.50 50.21 7.94
N LEU A 100 4.24 48.95 7.59
CA LEU A 100 5.03 48.24 6.57
C LEU A 100 4.95 48.89 5.19
N ALA A 101 3.84 49.55 4.85
CA ALA A 101 3.67 50.27 3.60
C ALA A 101 4.50 51.57 3.51
N ASP A 102 5.07 52.05 4.62
CA ASP A 102 5.91 53.23 4.70
C ASP A 102 7.37 52.85 4.36
N PRO A 103 7.90 53.21 3.16
CA PRO A 103 9.23 52.79 2.72
C PRO A 103 10.37 53.38 3.56
N GLN A 104 10.10 54.36 4.43
CA GLN A 104 11.12 54.95 5.32
C GLN A 104 11.32 54.15 6.63
N LYS A 105 10.56 53.07 6.86
CA LYS A 105 10.56 52.31 8.12
C LYS A 105 11.03 50.86 7.93
N GLU A 106 12.34 50.69 7.73
CA GLU A 106 13.02 49.39 7.55
C GLU A 106 13.12 48.56 8.86
N TYR A 107 12.69 49.10 9.99
CA TYR A 107 12.88 48.51 11.33
C TYR A 107 11.77 47.55 11.79
N ILE A 108 10.64 47.48 11.05
CA ILE A 108 9.55 46.58 11.37
C ILE A 108 9.84 45.18 10.80
N PRO A 109 9.79 44.10 11.59
CA PRO A 109 10.09 42.76 11.09
C PRO A 109 9.01 42.34 10.09
N TRP A 110 9.42 41.96 8.89
CA TRP A 110 8.47 41.46 7.90
C TRP A 110 7.89 40.11 8.35
N LEU A 111 6.56 40.01 8.35
CA LEU A 111 5.84 38.81 8.78
C LEU A 111 5.17 38.03 7.64
N TYR A 112 4.92 38.68 6.51
CA TYR A 112 4.20 38.12 5.37
C TYR A 112 5.12 37.99 4.16
N TYR A 113 4.99 36.91 3.41
CA TYR A 113 5.56 36.85 2.08
C TYR A 113 4.70 37.70 1.14
N SER A 114 5.36 38.57 0.37
CA SER A 114 4.68 39.49 -0.57
C SER A 114 4.28 38.81 -1.88
N GLN A 115 4.86 37.65 -2.18
CA GLN A 115 4.63 36.90 -3.41
C GLN A 115 3.51 35.85 -3.23
N GLU A 116 2.97 35.36 -4.34
CA GLU A 116 2.04 34.22 -4.36
C GLU A 116 2.70 32.98 -3.75
N GLY A 117 1.91 32.14 -3.06
CA GLY A 117 2.44 31.01 -2.30
C GLY A 117 3.26 30.03 -3.14
N ASN A 118 2.82 29.71 -4.35
CA ASN A 118 3.57 28.86 -5.28
C ASN A 118 4.96 29.42 -5.61
N ARG A 119 5.10 30.72 -5.88
CA ARG A 119 6.40 31.34 -6.22
C ARG A 119 7.39 31.31 -5.07
N VAL A 120 6.90 31.42 -3.83
CA VAL A 120 7.74 31.28 -2.63
C VAL A 120 8.21 29.84 -2.46
N LEU A 121 7.36 28.87 -2.81
CA LEU A 121 7.66 27.45 -2.70
C LEU A 121 8.51 26.94 -3.87
N ASP A 122 8.54 27.62 -5.02
CA ASP A 122 9.36 27.28 -6.18
C ASP A 122 10.71 28.04 -6.21
N ASP A 123 11.10 28.73 -5.12
CA ASP A 123 12.35 29.49 -5.03
C ASP A 123 13.57 28.53 -5.10
N ASP A 124 14.56 28.86 -5.93
CA ASP A 124 15.74 28.03 -6.23
C ASP A 124 16.99 28.43 -5.42
N LYS A 125 16.85 29.34 -4.44
CA LYS A 125 17.98 29.82 -3.63
C LYS A 125 18.65 28.75 -2.78
N LEU A 126 17.94 27.67 -2.42
CA LEU A 126 18.48 26.57 -1.62
C LEU A 126 19.37 25.67 -2.48
N THR A 127 20.69 25.82 -2.32
CA THR A 127 21.69 25.10 -3.12
C THR A 127 22.26 23.84 -2.46
N THR A 128 21.82 23.51 -1.24
CA THR A 128 22.35 22.35 -0.50
C THR A 128 21.86 21.04 -1.13
N GLU A 129 22.79 20.11 -1.30
CA GLU A 129 22.52 18.78 -1.85
C GLU A 129 22.49 17.76 -0.71
N TYR A 130 21.34 17.09 -0.54
CA TYR A 130 21.11 16.16 0.55
C TYR A 130 21.32 14.70 0.09
N THR A 131 21.94 13.92 0.96
CA THR A 131 22.30 12.50 0.72
C THR A 131 21.77 11.59 1.83
N PHE A 132 21.58 10.31 1.52
CA PHE A 132 21.25 9.27 2.51
C PHE A 132 22.49 8.54 3.04
N SER A 133 23.61 8.58 2.31
CA SER A 133 24.86 7.96 2.72
C SER A 133 26.06 8.85 2.34
N PRO A 134 26.65 9.60 3.30
CA PRO A 134 26.21 9.74 4.70
C PRO A 134 24.84 10.43 4.81
N ALA A 135 24.12 10.17 5.90
CA ALA A 135 22.80 10.78 6.13
C ALA A 135 22.95 12.28 6.40
N SER A 136 22.32 13.10 5.56
CA SER A 136 22.27 14.55 5.74
C SER A 136 21.20 14.95 6.76
N LEU A 137 21.39 16.12 7.38
CA LEU A 137 20.46 16.71 8.35
C LEU A 137 19.85 17.98 7.77
N LEU A 138 18.56 18.21 8.06
CA LEU A 138 17.90 19.48 7.84
C LEU A 138 18.21 20.41 9.01
N GLU A 139 19.18 21.31 8.82
CA GLU A 139 19.65 22.24 9.86
C GLU A 139 18.67 23.40 10.07
N TYR A 140 17.56 23.13 10.75
CA TYR A 140 16.60 24.15 11.12
C TYR A 140 17.06 24.96 12.34
N ARG A 141 16.86 26.27 12.26
CA ARG A 141 17.10 27.22 13.33
C ARG A 141 15.88 28.10 13.54
N VAL A 142 15.67 28.55 14.77
CA VAL A 142 14.59 29.50 15.09
C VAL A 142 15.13 30.74 15.75
N GLY A 143 14.67 31.91 15.29
CA GLY A 143 14.84 33.17 15.99
C GLY A 143 13.75 33.30 17.06
N ARG A 144 14.15 33.52 18.32
CA ARG A 144 13.22 33.52 19.47
C ARG A 144 12.93 34.92 19.97
N TYR A 145 11.67 35.21 20.25
CA TYR A 145 11.22 36.51 20.75
C TYR A 145 10.25 36.35 21.92
N THR A 146 10.41 37.17 22.95
CA THR A 146 9.48 37.20 24.08
C THR A 146 8.19 37.95 23.74
N LEU A 147 7.16 37.80 24.58
CA LEU A 147 5.93 38.59 24.51
C LEU A 147 6.18 40.10 24.47
N ASN A 148 7.24 40.56 25.15
CA ASN A 148 7.63 41.96 25.27
C ASN A 148 8.45 42.47 24.08
N GLY A 149 8.63 41.67 23.03
CA GLY A 149 9.39 42.05 21.83
C GLY A 149 10.92 41.99 22.01
N THR A 150 11.42 41.42 23.11
CA THR A 150 12.86 41.18 23.30
C THR A 150 13.32 40.01 22.43
N TYR A 151 14.38 40.21 21.68
CA TYR A 151 15.03 39.13 20.93
C TYR A 151 15.95 38.30 21.84
N LEU A 152 15.74 36.99 21.88
CA LEU A 152 16.49 36.04 22.71
C LEU A 152 17.68 35.41 21.99
N GLY A 153 17.74 35.52 20.66
CA GLY A 153 18.79 34.92 19.82
C GLY A 153 18.27 33.84 18.87
N ILE A 154 19.20 33.25 18.12
CA ILE A 154 18.94 32.09 17.26
C ILE A 154 19.29 30.81 18.03
N SER A 155 18.43 29.81 17.98
CA SER A 155 18.67 28.50 18.58
C SER A 155 18.38 27.38 17.58
N PRO A 156 19.09 26.24 17.64
CA PRO A 156 18.73 25.07 16.86
C PRO A 156 17.41 24.48 17.36
N VAL A 157 16.65 23.84 16.48
CA VAL A 157 15.38 23.18 16.85
C VAL A 157 15.56 21.78 17.44
N THR A 158 16.78 21.23 17.36
CA THR A 158 17.15 19.93 17.92
C THR A 158 16.84 19.86 19.42
N GLY A 159 16.45 18.68 19.90
CA GLY A 159 16.12 18.47 21.30
C GLY A 159 14.66 18.75 21.67
N GLY A 160 13.76 18.91 20.68
CA GLY A 160 12.33 18.98 20.94
C GLY A 160 11.73 20.38 20.97
N LEU A 161 12.44 21.42 20.52
CA LEU A 161 11.99 22.81 20.69
C LEU A 161 10.64 23.09 20.02
N LEU A 162 10.36 22.42 18.90
CA LEU A 162 9.12 22.56 18.14
C LEU A 162 8.16 21.38 18.34
N GLN A 163 8.46 20.48 19.27
CA GLN A 163 7.67 19.30 19.58
C GLN A 163 7.09 19.44 20.99
N LEU A 164 5.75 19.48 21.11
CA LEU A 164 5.09 19.49 22.43
C LEU A 164 5.21 18.15 23.15
N CYS A 165 5.41 17.06 22.40
CA CYS A 165 5.55 15.72 22.94
C CYS A 165 7.00 15.47 23.39
N SER A 166 7.18 15.16 24.67
CA SER A 166 8.48 14.78 25.21
C SER A 166 8.89 13.37 24.76
N ASP A 167 10.17 13.22 24.41
CA ASP A 167 10.81 11.93 24.11
C ASP A 167 12.33 12.10 24.30
N THR A 168 13.10 11.04 24.05
CA THR A 168 14.56 11.09 24.01
C THR A 168 15.06 12.00 22.88
N THR A 169 16.18 12.70 23.11
CA THR A 169 16.77 13.61 22.12
C THR A 169 17.09 12.93 20.79
N SER A 170 17.50 11.65 20.81
CA SER A 170 17.72 10.87 19.58
C SER A 170 16.45 10.74 18.74
N ARG A 171 15.32 10.38 19.37
CA ARG A 171 14.04 10.21 18.69
C ARG A 171 13.44 11.54 18.23
N LEU A 172 13.60 12.61 19.00
CA LEU A 172 13.16 13.95 18.60
C LEU A 172 13.98 14.47 17.41
N ASN A 173 15.30 14.24 17.41
CA ASN A 173 16.18 14.70 16.34
C ASN A 173 16.00 13.91 15.04
N ALA A 174 15.45 12.69 15.10
CA ALA A 174 15.15 11.91 13.90
C ALA A 174 14.19 12.63 12.93
N ALA A 175 13.38 13.57 13.43
CA ALA A 175 12.54 14.44 12.61
C ALA A 175 13.33 15.27 11.59
N TYR A 176 14.58 15.60 11.90
CA TYR A 176 15.44 16.44 11.07
C TYR A 176 16.46 15.63 10.27
N THR A 177 16.43 14.30 10.36
CA THR A 177 17.22 13.42 9.48
C THR A 177 16.56 13.37 8.11
N PHE A 178 17.30 13.77 7.07
CA PHE A 178 16.76 13.88 5.72
C PHE A 178 16.22 12.53 5.21
N GLY A 179 15.02 12.55 4.64
CA GLY A 179 14.29 11.39 4.13
C GLY A 179 13.60 10.52 5.17
N THR A 180 13.74 10.81 6.47
CA THR A 180 13.00 10.06 7.50
C THR A 180 11.57 10.57 7.62
N TYR A 181 10.58 9.79 7.19
CA TYR A 181 9.19 10.10 7.50
C TYR A 181 8.99 10.07 9.02
N TYR A 182 8.70 11.24 9.59
CA TYR A 182 8.56 11.41 11.03
C TYR A 182 7.12 11.73 11.37
N GLU A 183 6.60 11.03 12.38
CA GLU A 183 5.30 11.28 12.97
C GLU A 183 5.36 10.99 14.47
N GLN A 184 4.96 11.98 15.26
CA GLN A 184 4.88 11.90 16.71
C GLN A 184 3.54 12.46 17.17
N THR A 185 2.80 11.67 17.94
CA THR A 185 1.55 12.07 18.59
C THR A 185 1.58 11.58 20.03
N CYS A 186 1.14 12.43 20.97
CA CYS A 186 1.06 12.10 22.39
C CYS A 186 -0.24 12.65 23.00
N SER A 187 -0.55 12.25 24.22
CA SER A 187 -1.67 12.80 25.00
C SER A 187 -1.11 13.59 26.17
N ILE A 188 -1.42 14.89 26.24
CA ILE A 188 -0.98 15.80 27.31
C ILE A 188 -2.22 16.27 28.09
N PRO A 189 -2.23 16.22 29.42
CA PRO A 189 -3.27 16.84 30.23
C PRO A 189 -3.36 18.34 29.92
N ALA A 190 -4.54 18.81 29.49
CA ALA A 190 -4.66 20.19 28.98
C ALA A 190 -4.33 21.24 30.05
N ILE A 191 -4.53 20.90 31.33
CA ILE A 191 -4.22 21.78 32.47
C ILE A 191 -2.72 22.14 32.55
N GLU A 192 -1.82 21.31 32.02
CA GLU A 192 -0.38 21.59 32.03
C GLU A 192 -0.01 22.80 31.16
N LEU A 193 -0.81 23.13 30.14
CA LEU A 193 -0.54 24.29 29.27
C LEU A 193 -0.64 25.65 29.99
N TRP A 194 -1.24 25.66 31.18
CA TRP A 194 -1.31 26.83 32.04
C TRP A 194 -0.03 27.06 32.86
N ASP A 195 0.89 26.09 32.93
CA ASP A 195 2.18 26.27 33.58
C ASP A 195 3.12 27.10 32.70
N THR A 196 3.26 28.38 33.06
CA THR A 196 4.12 29.33 32.36
C THR A 196 5.61 29.01 32.48
N LYS A 197 6.02 28.14 33.41
CA LYS A 197 7.43 27.70 33.49
C LYS A 197 7.76 26.67 32.44
N THR A 198 6.85 25.71 32.25
CA THR A 198 7.00 24.63 31.26
C THR A 198 6.68 25.13 29.86
N TYR A 199 5.60 25.89 29.69
CA TYR A 199 5.17 26.44 28.41
C TYR A 199 5.26 27.96 28.45
N GLN A 200 6.46 28.49 28.19
CA GLN A 200 6.68 29.92 28.07
C GLN A 200 6.09 30.43 26.75
N MET A 201 5.36 31.55 26.81
CA MET A 201 4.93 32.24 25.61
C MET A 201 6.16 32.85 24.92
N GLU A 202 6.53 32.27 23.78
CA GLU A 202 7.57 32.74 22.88
C GLU A 202 7.09 32.70 21.43
N PHE A 203 7.65 33.57 20.62
CA PHE A 203 7.49 33.56 19.18
C PHE A 203 8.76 33.09 18.47
N TYR A 204 8.55 32.40 17.35
CA TYR A 204 9.60 31.75 16.58
C TYR A 204 9.52 32.21 15.13
N ASP A 205 10.66 32.63 14.57
CA ASP A 205 10.86 32.76 13.13
C ASP A 205 11.69 31.55 12.66
N LEU A 206 11.18 30.73 11.74
CA LEU A 206 11.87 29.52 11.27
C LEU A 206 12.84 29.83 10.11
N TYR A 207 14.04 29.26 10.20
CA TYR A 207 15.05 29.29 9.17
C TYR A 207 15.59 27.90 8.90
N ILE A 208 16.03 27.68 7.67
CA ILE A 208 16.88 26.56 7.30
C ILE A 208 18.27 27.10 6.99
N GLU A 209 19.28 26.52 7.62
CA GLU A 209 20.68 26.79 7.35
C GLU A 209 21.12 26.03 6.11
N PHE A 210 21.78 26.74 5.19
CA PHE A 210 22.25 26.17 3.93
C PHE A 210 23.58 26.80 3.55
N THR A 211 24.42 26.08 2.80
CA THR A 211 25.70 26.60 2.33
C THR A 211 25.59 27.03 0.88
N ARG A 212 26.02 28.27 0.60
CA ARG A 212 26.08 28.82 -0.76
C ARG A 212 27.40 29.55 -0.95
N PHE A 213 28.12 29.22 -2.03
CA PHE A 213 29.46 29.77 -2.32
C PHE A 213 30.48 29.65 -1.18
N GLY A 214 30.34 28.62 -0.32
CA GLY A 214 31.23 28.40 0.83
C GLY A 214 30.85 29.18 2.09
N GLU A 215 29.78 29.99 2.06
CA GLU A 215 29.26 30.71 3.22
C GLU A 215 27.97 30.07 3.75
N GLN A 216 27.83 30.02 5.07
CA GLN A 216 26.58 29.60 5.74
C GLN A 216 25.57 30.75 5.69
N GLN A 217 24.38 30.45 5.18
CA GLN A 217 23.27 31.38 5.04
C GLN A 217 22.02 30.81 5.69
N LEU A 218 21.13 31.71 6.13
CA LEU A 218 19.83 31.34 6.67
C LEU A 218 18.75 31.72 5.66
N TYR A 219 17.97 30.73 5.24
CA TYR A 219 16.78 30.95 4.44
C TYR A 219 15.56 30.94 5.35
N SER A 220 14.71 31.95 5.31
CA SER A 220 13.46 31.96 6.07
C SER A 220 12.50 30.92 5.50
N ALA A 221 12.14 29.92 6.30
CA ALA A 221 11.19 28.90 5.85
C ALA A 221 9.76 29.46 5.90
N PRO A 222 8.94 29.28 4.86
CA PRO A 222 7.55 29.72 4.87
C PRO A 222 6.70 28.94 5.87
N VAL A 223 5.81 29.64 6.56
CA VAL A 223 4.85 29.08 7.50
C VAL A 223 3.43 29.32 6.98
N LYS A 224 2.65 28.25 6.84
CA LYS A 224 1.23 28.30 6.48
C LYS A 224 0.39 28.00 7.71
N ILE A 225 -0.47 28.93 8.11
CA ILE A 225 -1.43 28.70 9.19
C ILE A 225 -2.77 28.27 8.56
N ASN A 226 -3.22 27.05 8.84
CA ASN A 226 -4.45 26.48 8.26
C ASN A 226 -5.71 27.18 8.78
N ASN A 227 -5.70 27.62 10.04
CA ASN A 227 -6.81 28.33 10.67
C ASN A 227 -6.88 29.82 10.28
N LEU A 228 -6.04 30.28 9.34
CA LEU A 228 -6.03 31.66 8.91
C LEU A 228 -7.30 31.96 8.10
N GLU A 229 -8.13 32.84 8.62
CA GLU A 229 -9.30 33.40 7.93
C GLU A 229 -8.99 34.84 7.54
N VAL A 230 -8.63 35.05 6.27
CA VAL A 230 -8.47 36.39 5.71
C VAL A 230 -9.77 36.75 4.99
N ASN A 231 -10.38 37.89 5.35
CA ASN A 231 -11.52 38.45 4.63
C ASN A 231 -11.07 39.12 3.31
N ARG A 232 -10.29 38.41 2.49
CA ARG A 232 -9.90 38.79 1.14
C ARG A 232 -10.44 37.73 0.21
N GLY A 233 -11.36 38.11 -0.68
CA GLY A 233 -12.28 37.22 -1.42
C GLY A 233 -11.69 36.18 -2.39
N ASP A 234 -10.43 35.78 -2.23
CA ASP A 234 -9.79 34.71 -3.00
C ASP A 234 -8.66 33.96 -2.26
N THR A 235 -8.36 34.29 -1.00
CA THR A 235 -7.33 33.58 -0.22
C THR A 235 -7.95 32.45 0.58
N ASP A 236 -7.40 31.24 0.44
CA ASP A 236 -7.87 30.06 1.15
C ASP A 236 -6.69 29.18 1.59
N ASN A 237 -6.33 29.29 2.87
CA ASN A 237 -5.30 28.44 3.46
C ASN A 237 -5.79 27.02 3.75
N ARG A 238 -7.10 26.73 3.67
CA ARG A 238 -7.63 25.37 3.84
C ARG A 238 -7.71 24.62 2.51
N GLY A 239 -7.78 25.34 1.39
CA GLY A 239 -7.78 24.79 0.04
C GLY A 239 -6.43 24.18 -0.38
N THR A 240 -6.48 23.40 -1.46
CA THR A 240 -5.32 22.72 -2.06
C THR A 240 -4.54 23.60 -3.05
N ASP A 241 -5.09 24.74 -3.45
CA ASP A 241 -4.48 25.66 -4.41
C ASP A 241 -3.41 26.55 -3.76
N SER A 242 -2.15 26.27 -4.06
CA SER A 242 -1.00 26.98 -3.48
C SER A 242 -0.87 28.44 -3.91
N GLN A 243 -1.52 28.85 -5.01
CA GLN A 243 -1.54 30.25 -5.43
C GLN A 243 -2.35 31.14 -4.47
N LYS A 244 -3.34 30.55 -3.82
CA LYS A 244 -4.26 31.24 -2.89
C LYS A 244 -3.76 31.25 -1.44
N TRP A 245 -2.62 30.60 -1.17
CA TRP A 245 -2.07 30.52 0.18
C TRP A 245 -1.39 31.82 0.59
N THR A 246 -1.71 32.28 1.80
CA THR A 246 -0.99 33.35 2.48
C THR A 246 0.04 32.73 3.42
N LEU A 247 1.31 32.94 3.10
CA LEU A 247 2.45 32.44 3.87
C LEU A 247 2.95 33.53 4.82
N SER A 248 3.26 33.12 6.05
CA SER A 248 3.81 33.94 7.12
C SER A 248 5.16 33.41 7.58
N ARG A 249 5.80 34.12 8.51
CA ARG A 249 7.14 33.78 9.03
C ARG A 249 7.17 33.45 10.51
N ARG A 250 6.43 34.21 11.32
CA ARG A 250 6.44 34.10 12.79
C ARG A 250 5.29 33.26 13.30
N PHE A 251 5.53 32.43 14.30
CA PHE A 251 4.50 31.61 14.93
C PHE A 251 4.80 31.40 16.42
N PHE A 252 3.86 30.80 17.14
CA PHE A 252 4.04 30.41 18.55
C PHE A 252 3.60 28.96 18.75
N MET A 253 4.06 28.33 19.83
CA MET A 253 3.72 26.94 20.17
C MET A 253 2.53 26.85 21.13
N VAL A 254 2.58 27.63 22.22
CA VAL A 254 1.52 27.71 23.24
C VAL A 254 1.32 29.18 23.60
N ASP A 255 0.07 29.58 23.64
CA ASP A 255 -0.37 30.89 24.08
C ASP A 255 -1.27 30.76 25.31
N ASN A 256 -0.65 31.04 26.45
CA ASN A 256 -1.26 31.09 27.77
C ASN A 256 -1.43 32.51 28.30
N VAL A 257 -1.52 33.50 27.40
CA VAL A 257 -1.77 34.91 27.76
C VAL A 257 -3.06 35.47 27.15
N VAL A 258 -3.75 34.66 26.31
CA VAL A 258 -4.98 35.00 25.57
C VAL A 258 -6.00 35.78 26.39
N SER A 259 -6.31 35.31 27.60
CA SER A 259 -7.51 35.72 28.34
C SER A 259 -7.24 36.02 29.81
N THR A 260 -6.05 36.47 30.18
CA THR A 260 -5.84 37.06 31.50
C THR A 260 -6.67 38.34 31.58
N GLY A 261 -7.84 38.23 32.21
CA GLY A 261 -8.70 39.37 32.53
C GLY A 261 -8.43 39.85 33.94
N THR A 262 -8.26 41.15 34.13
CA THR A 262 -8.37 41.76 35.46
C THR A 262 -9.84 41.76 35.86
N ASP A 263 -10.23 40.88 36.78
CA ASP A 263 -11.53 40.99 37.42
C ASP A 263 -11.48 42.19 38.39
N THR A 264 -12.14 43.30 38.05
CA THR A 264 -12.18 44.52 38.88
C THR A 264 -13.28 44.47 39.95
N THR A 265 -13.73 43.28 40.35
CA THR A 265 -14.62 43.11 41.49
C THR A 265 -13.83 43.00 42.79
N GLY A 266 -13.37 44.16 43.30
CA GLY A 266 -12.87 44.29 44.67
C GLY A 266 -11.35 44.40 44.81
N GLY A 267 -10.79 45.57 44.48
CA GLY A 267 -9.65 46.17 45.19
C GLY A 267 -8.29 45.48 45.25
N ALA A 268 -8.12 44.24 44.76
CA ALA A 268 -6.84 43.55 44.72
C ALA A 268 -6.69 42.77 43.41
N ALA A 269 -5.64 43.08 42.64
CA ALA A 269 -5.30 42.36 41.43
C ALA A 269 -4.80 40.94 41.79
N THR A 270 -5.71 39.97 41.89
CA THR A 270 -5.36 38.56 41.94
C THR A 270 -5.04 38.09 40.52
N SER A 271 -3.87 37.47 40.33
CA SER A 271 -3.45 36.89 39.06
C SER A 271 -4.38 35.71 38.71
N THR A 272 -5.44 35.99 37.95
CA THR A 272 -6.37 34.97 37.46
C THR A 272 -5.74 34.18 36.32
N LEU A 273 -5.88 32.86 36.36
CA LEU A 273 -5.47 31.99 35.26
C LEU A 273 -6.27 32.35 34.00
N PRO A 274 -5.67 32.33 32.80
CA PRO A 274 -6.40 32.61 31.57
C PRO A 274 -7.57 31.63 31.39
N GLN A 275 -8.76 32.13 31.07
CA GLN A 275 -9.92 31.32 30.70
C GLN A 275 -9.68 30.33 29.52
N TYR A 276 -8.84 30.68 28.55
CA TYR A 276 -8.51 29.85 27.39
C TYR A 276 -7.01 29.82 27.13
N VAL A 277 -6.51 28.68 26.66
CA VAL A 277 -5.15 28.53 26.13
C VAL A 277 -5.24 28.03 24.70
N ARG A 278 -4.43 28.63 23.81
CA ARG A 278 -4.29 28.21 22.41
C ARG A 278 -2.96 27.48 22.23
N TYR A 279 -2.93 26.46 21.41
CA TYR A 279 -1.72 25.67 21.19
C TYR A 279 -1.63 25.16 19.75
N ALA A 280 -0.42 24.88 19.29
CA ALA A 280 -0.17 24.26 18.00
C ALA A 280 -0.56 22.77 18.08
N LYS A 281 -1.71 22.43 17.49
CA LYS A 281 -2.26 21.07 17.52
C LYS A 281 -1.62 20.16 16.50
N ASP A 282 -1.42 20.63 15.29
CA ASP A 282 -0.78 19.85 14.22
C ASP A 282 0.26 20.74 13.55
N ILE A 283 1.50 20.26 13.53
CA ILE A 283 2.63 20.88 12.82
C ILE A 283 3.12 19.85 11.80
N GLU A 284 3.14 20.25 10.53
CA GLU A 284 3.66 19.44 9.44
C GLU A 284 4.75 20.22 8.70
N ILE A 285 5.95 19.66 8.60
CA ILE A 285 7.01 20.15 7.72
C ILE A 285 6.99 19.31 6.45
N SER A 286 6.64 19.94 5.33
CA SER A 286 6.62 19.29 4.02
C SER A 286 7.87 19.70 3.23
N VAL A 287 8.68 18.71 2.86
CA VAL A 287 9.90 18.89 2.07
C VAL A 287 9.66 18.34 0.67
N THR A 288 9.89 19.16 -0.35
CA THR A 288 9.68 18.77 -1.75
C THR A 288 11.01 18.71 -2.48
N LEU A 289 11.28 17.60 -3.16
CA LEU A 289 12.49 17.45 -3.97
C LEU A 289 12.41 18.32 -5.23
N ASP A 290 13.50 19.02 -5.55
CA ASP A 290 13.65 19.68 -6.84
C ASP A 290 13.99 18.66 -7.94
N SER A 291 12.96 18.29 -8.70
CA SER A 291 13.07 17.33 -9.80
C SER A 291 13.79 17.87 -11.04
N THR A 292 14.13 19.17 -11.11
CA THR A 292 14.76 19.76 -12.30
C THR A 292 16.26 19.49 -12.38
N LEU A 293 16.93 19.43 -11.23
CA LEU A 293 18.40 19.28 -11.14
C LEU A 293 18.84 17.88 -10.71
N GLY A 294 17.98 17.08 -10.07
CA GLY A 294 18.23 15.65 -9.79
C GLY A 294 19.32 15.32 -8.76
N ASN A 295 19.93 16.33 -8.13
CA ASN A 295 21.09 16.16 -7.24
C ASN A 295 20.74 16.14 -5.73
N GLY A 296 19.51 15.76 -5.35
CA GLY A 296 19.10 15.81 -3.94
C GLY A 296 18.84 17.20 -3.39
N ARG A 297 18.58 18.19 -4.25
CA ARG A 297 18.16 19.54 -3.86
C ARG A 297 16.68 19.56 -3.50
N ILE A 298 16.31 20.51 -2.67
CA ILE A 298 14.94 20.69 -2.21
C ILE A 298 14.47 22.11 -2.50
N PHE A 299 13.19 22.21 -2.79
CA PHE A 299 12.47 23.47 -2.70
C PHE A 299 12.34 23.92 -1.24
N PRO A 300 12.10 25.23 -0.99
CA PRO A 300 11.80 25.77 0.32
C PRO A 300 10.80 24.91 1.11
N PRO A 301 11.22 24.31 2.24
CA PRO A 301 10.32 23.50 3.04
C PRO A 301 9.18 24.33 3.62
N LEU A 302 7.96 23.82 3.51
CA LEU A 302 6.77 24.47 4.04
C LEU A 302 6.44 23.93 5.43
N MET A 303 6.37 24.80 6.43
CA MET A 303 5.80 24.45 7.73
C MET A 303 4.32 24.81 7.76
N THR A 304 3.46 23.83 7.94
CA THR A 304 2.02 24.02 8.12
C THR A 304 1.65 23.88 9.59
N ILE A 305 0.90 24.83 10.14
CA ILE A 305 0.46 24.85 11.54
C ILE A 305 -1.06 24.95 11.60
N THR A 306 -1.66 24.07 12.40
CA THR A 306 -3.07 24.12 12.78
C THR A 306 -3.15 24.42 14.28
N TYR A 307 -3.82 25.52 14.63
CA TYR A 307 -4.02 25.91 16.02
C TYR A 307 -5.34 25.35 16.56
N ASP A 308 -5.37 25.02 17.85
CA ASP A 308 -6.59 24.66 18.58
C ASP A 308 -6.58 25.33 19.96
N GLN A 309 -7.69 25.22 20.68
CA GLN A 309 -7.89 25.89 21.97
C GLN A 309 -8.54 24.97 23.00
N VAL A 310 -8.26 25.22 24.27
CA VAL A 310 -8.94 24.57 25.40
C VAL A 310 -9.39 25.63 26.40
N SER A 311 -10.59 25.45 26.97
CA SER A 311 -11.09 26.26 28.08
C SER A 311 -10.60 25.71 29.43
N LEU A 312 -10.41 26.60 30.40
CA LEU A 312 -10.00 26.24 31.75
C LEU A 312 -10.98 25.26 32.41
N ALA A 313 -12.28 25.45 32.20
CA ALA A 313 -13.31 24.56 32.73
C ALA A 313 -13.15 23.12 32.21
N ASN A 314 -12.89 22.95 30.91
CA ASN A 314 -12.67 21.64 30.32
C ASN A 314 -11.34 21.03 30.78
N ALA A 315 -10.29 21.85 30.89
CA ALA A 315 -8.99 21.41 31.42
C ALA A 315 -9.10 20.89 32.86
N GLN A 316 -9.83 21.61 33.73
CA GLN A 316 -10.10 21.21 35.12
C GLN A 316 -10.99 19.97 35.21
N ALA A 317 -11.88 19.75 34.23
CA ALA A 317 -12.67 18.54 34.09
C ALA A 317 -11.86 17.32 33.59
N GLY A 318 -10.55 17.48 33.33
CA GLY A 318 -9.65 16.39 32.92
C GLY A 318 -9.51 16.23 31.40
N ALA A 319 -9.79 17.26 30.60
CA ALA A 319 -9.55 17.21 29.16
C ALA A 319 -8.06 16.98 28.83
N THR A 320 -7.81 16.23 27.77
CA THR A 320 -6.48 15.98 27.22
C THR A 320 -6.38 16.55 25.82
N ILE A 321 -5.18 17.02 25.44
CA ILE A 321 -4.88 17.46 24.08
C ILE A 321 -4.02 16.40 23.38
N THR A 322 -4.14 16.33 22.06
CA THR A 322 -3.40 15.38 21.22
C THR A 322 -2.57 16.10 20.16
N PRO A 323 -1.47 16.78 20.55
CA PRO A 323 -0.62 17.47 19.60
C PRO A 323 0.12 16.48 18.70
N THR A 324 0.32 16.87 17.44
CA THR A 324 0.97 16.04 16.43
C THR A 324 2.06 16.82 15.69
N PHE A 325 3.22 16.21 15.52
CA PHE A 325 4.35 16.75 14.77
C PHE A 325 4.75 15.78 13.66
N LYS A 326 4.81 16.26 12.41
CA LYS A 326 5.07 15.47 11.22
C LYS A 326 6.15 16.09 10.33
N VAL A 327 6.97 15.24 9.72
CA VAL A 327 7.87 15.63 8.62
C VAL A 327 7.65 14.69 7.46
N LYS A 328 7.20 15.25 6.33
CA LYS A 328 6.85 14.51 5.11
C LYS A 328 7.72 14.93 3.94
N TYR A 329 7.92 14.00 3.02
CA TYR A 329 8.73 14.19 1.83
C TYR A 329 7.89 13.89 0.59
N SER A 330 7.99 14.76 -0.40
CA SER A 330 7.27 14.63 -1.66
C SER A 330 8.18 14.91 -2.86
N MET A 331 7.74 14.44 -4.03
CA MET A 331 8.42 14.71 -5.31
C MET A 331 7.41 14.80 -6.45
N SER A 332 7.85 15.32 -7.58
CA SER A 332 7.07 15.27 -8.81
C SER A 332 6.91 13.84 -9.31
N LEU A 333 5.67 13.37 -9.44
CA LEU A 333 5.32 12.03 -9.91
C LEU A 333 4.86 12.00 -11.37
N VAL A 334 5.08 13.09 -12.13
CA VAL A 334 4.65 13.20 -13.54
C VAL A 334 5.32 12.16 -14.43
N ALA A 335 6.64 11.97 -14.28
CA ALA A 335 7.38 10.96 -15.03
C ALA A 335 6.92 9.54 -14.66
N TYR A 336 6.76 9.27 -13.36
CA TYR A 336 6.22 8.01 -12.85
C TYR A 336 4.85 7.69 -13.45
N LEU A 337 3.91 8.64 -13.43
CA LEU A 337 2.56 8.44 -13.94
C LEU A 337 2.58 8.05 -15.42
N LYS A 338 3.41 8.74 -16.22
CA LYS A 338 3.58 8.43 -17.64
C LYS A 338 4.08 6.99 -17.84
N ASP A 339 5.12 6.60 -17.12
CA ASP A 339 5.70 5.25 -17.23
C ASP A 339 4.72 4.16 -16.75
N PHE A 340 3.98 4.43 -15.67
CA PHE A 340 2.92 3.57 -15.17
C PHE A 340 1.83 3.35 -16.22
N GLN A 341 1.31 4.43 -16.83
CA GLN A 341 0.28 4.35 -17.86
C GLN A 341 0.77 3.61 -19.11
N ILE A 342 2.02 3.84 -19.54
CA ILE A 342 2.62 3.13 -20.68
C ILE A 342 2.73 1.63 -20.37
N ALA A 343 3.21 1.25 -19.18
CA ALA A 343 3.35 -0.15 -18.79
C ALA A 343 1.99 -0.87 -18.72
N VAL A 344 0.99 -0.24 -18.07
CA VAL A 344 -0.37 -0.78 -17.98
C VAL A 344 -1.01 -0.91 -19.36
N GLY A 345 -0.94 0.12 -20.20
CA GLY A 345 -1.52 0.09 -21.55
C GLY A 345 -0.90 -1.00 -22.42
N THR A 346 0.43 -0.98 -22.57
CA THR A 346 1.14 -1.89 -23.49
C THR A 346 1.03 -3.37 -23.10
N LEU A 347 1.29 -3.70 -21.84
CA LEU A 347 1.26 -5.08 -21.37
C LEU A 347 -0.17 -5.63 -21.32
N SER A 348 -1.17 -4.79 -21.01
CA SER A 348 -2.57 -5.22 -21.04
C SER A 348 -3.04 -5.51 -22.46
N THR A 349 -2.65 -4.69 -23.44
CA THR A 349 -2.97 -4.96 -24.86
C THR A 349 -2.38 -6.28 -25.32
N LEU A 350 -1.10 -6.53 -25.03
CA LEU A 350 -0.46 -7.82 -25.33
C LEU A 350 -1.16 -8.98 -24.60
N GLY A 351 -1.56 -8.76 -23.34
CA GLY A 351 -2.30 -9.73 -22.54
C GLY A 351 -3.66 -10.09 -23.14
N VAL A 352 -4.42 -9.11 -23.65
CA VAL A 352 -5.72 -9.35 -24.31
C VAL A 352 -5.54 -10.12 -25.62
N ILE A 353 -4.52 -9.80 -26.42
CA ILE A 353 -4.21 -10.56 -27.65
C ILE A 353 -3.88 -12.02 -27.29
N PHE A 354 -3.06 -12.24 -26.27
CA PHE A 354 -2.72 -13.59 -25.80
C PHE A 354 -3.95 -14.34 -25.26
N ALA A 355 -4.83 -13.67 -24.52
CA ALA A 355 -6.09 -14.26 -24.08
C ALA A 355 -7.00 -14.62 -25.26
N GLY A 356 -7.06 -13.77 -26.30
CA GLY A 356 -7.76 -14.06 -27.55
C GLY A 356 -7.23 -15.31 -28.23
N TYR A 357 -5.91 -15.47 -28.30
CA TYR A 357 -5.28 -16.70 -28.78
C TYR A 357 -5.67 -17.93 -27.95
N LYS A 358 -5.69 -17.82 -26.60
CA LYS A 358 -6.13 -18.92 -25.72
C LYS A 358 -7.58 -19.30 -25.95
N THR A 359 -8.48 -18.33 -26.09
CA THR A 359 -9.90 -18.57 -26.41
C THR A 359 -10.04 -19.22 -27.78
N TRP A 360 -9.30 -18.76 -28.78
CA TRP A 360 -9.33 -19.35 -30.11
C TRP A 360 -8.86 -20.81 -30.09
N ALA A 361 -7.75 -21.09 -29.41
CA ALA A 361 -7.24 -22.45 -29.24
C ALA A 361 -8.24 -23.35 -28.49
N TRP A 362 -8.88 -22.84 -27.44
CA TRP A 362 -9.98 -23.52 -26.74
C TRP A 362 -11.17 -23.78 -27.65
N SER A 363 -11.63 -22.79 -28.42
CA SER A 363 -12.78 -22.93 -29.33
C SER A 363 -12.55 -24.00 -30.39
N LYS A 364 -11.30 -24.09 -30.90
CA LYS A 364 -10.90 -25.15 -31.84
C LYS A 364 -10.92 -26.53 -31.18
N ARG A 365 -10.38 -26.67 -29.98
CA ARG A 365 -10.38 -27.92 -29.20
C ARG A 365 -11.78 -28.35 -28.72
N ALA A 366 -12.70 -27.40 -28.57
CA ALA A 366 -14.11 -27.65 -28.29
C ALA A 366 -14.93 -27.99 -29.55
N GLY A 367 -14.35 -27.88 -30.75
CA GLY A 367 -15.03 -28.15 -32.02
C GLY A 367 -16.10 -27.14 -32.41
N ARG A 368 -15.98 -25.90 -31.92
CA ARG A 368 -16.90 -24.80 -32.21
C ARG A 368 -16.41 -24.04 -33.46
N LEU A 369 -17.28 -23.93 -34.45
CA LEU A 369 -16.98 -23.31 -35.75
C LEU A 369 -17.24 -21.79 -35.77
N ALA A 370 -18.12 -21.30 -34.88
CA ALA A 370 -18.50 -19.90 -34.76
C ALA A 370 -18.23 -19.38 -33.34
N ILE A 371 -18.07 -18.07 -33.22
CA ILE A 371 -18.01 -17.40 -31.91
C ILE A 371 -19.43 -17.42 -31.34
N ASP A 372 -19.60 -18.19 -30.27
CA ASP A 372 -20.86 -18.29 -29.55
C ASP A 372 -20.74 -17.67 -28.15
N PHE A 373 -21.85 -17.64 -27.41
CA PHE A 373 -21.89 -17.08 -26.06
C PHE A 373 -20.85 -17.73 -25.13
N ALA A 374 -20.60 -19.04 -25.24
CA ALA A 374 -19.63 -19.68 -24.37
C ALA A 374 -18.19 -19.31 -24.73
N ALA A 375 -17.87 -19.06 -26.01
CA ALA A 375 -16.58 -18.50 -26.40
C ALA A 375 -16.35 -17.10 -25.80
N ILE A 376 -17.39 -16.27 -25.74
CA ILE A 376 -17.32 -14.94 -25.11
C ILE A 376 -17.10 -15.09 -23.59
N VAL A 377 -17.85 -15.98 -22.92
CA VAL A 377 -17.70 -16.23 -21.48
C VAL A 377 -16.29 -16.76 -21.17
N ASN A 378 -15.77 -17.72 -21.93
CA ASN A 378 -14.42 -18.24 -21.74
C ASN A 378 -13.36 -17.16 -22.02
N PHE A 379 -13.57 -16.28 -23.00
CA PHE A 379 -12.69 -15.14 -23.23
C PHE A 379 -12.61 -14.21 -22.01
N ILE A 380 -13.73 -13.91 -21.35
CA ILE A 380 -13.72 -13.08 -20.13
C ILE A 380 -12.87 -13.74 -19.04
N PHE A 381 -13.02 -15.05 -18.82
CA PHE A 381 -12.21 -15.78 -17.83
C PHE A 381 -10.72 -15.84 -18.20
N PHE A 382 -10.39 -16.08 -19.48
CA PHE A 382 -9.00 -16.09 -19.93
C PHE A 382 -8.35 -14.71 -19.88
N VAL A 383 -9.06 -13.66 -20.28
CA VAL A 383 -8.61 -12.26 -20.16
C VAL A 383 -8.36 -11.93 -18.69
N SER A 384 -9.29 -12.27 -17.80
CA SER A 384 -9.12 -12.05 -16.35
C SER A 384 -7.86 -12.76 -15.81
N GLY A 385 -7.62 -13.99 -16.25
CA GLY A 385 -6.41 -14.74 -15.87
C GLY A 385 -5.11 -14.16 -16.41
N VAL A 386 -5.10 -13.63 -17.64
CA VAL A 386 -3.90 -13.01 -18.21
C VAL A 386 -3.66 -11.62 -17.63
N LEU A 387 -4.70 -10.79 -17.55
CA LEU A 387 -4.61 -9.44 -16.98
C LEU A 387 -4.22 -9.46 -15.50
N SER A 388 -4.73 -10.40 -14.70
CA SER A 388 -4.30 -10.52 -13.30
C SER A 388 -2.79 -10.77 -13.16
N ASN A 389 -2.22 -11.63 -14.01
CA ASN A 389 -0.78 -11.88 -14.02
C ASN A 389 0.01 -10.63 -14.49
N VAL A 390 -0.49 -9.94 -15.52
CA VAL A 390 0.13 -8.69 -16.01
C VAL A 390 0.13 -7.63 -14.92
N PHE A 391 -1.03 -7.39 -14.30
CA PHE A 391 -1.17 -6.41 -13.22
C PHE A 391 -0.29 -6.77 -12.02
N PHE A 392 -0.19 -8.04 -11.65
CA PHE A 392 0.73 -8.49 -10.61
C PHE A 392 2.19 -8.17 -10.96
N VAL A 393 2.63 -8.42 -12.19
CA VAL A 393 4.01 -8.12 -12.62
C VAL A 393 4.28 -6.62 -12.56
N ILE A 394 3.33 -5.78 -12.98
CA ILE A 394 3.45 -4.32 -12.93
C ILE A 394 3.51 -3.84 -11.48
N THR A 395 2.55 -4.23 -10.65
CA THR A 395 2.46 -3.74 -9.27
C THR A 395 3.64 -4.21 -8.43
N PHE A 396 4.05 -5.48 -8.58
CA PHE A 396 5.26 -6.01 -7.96
C PHE A 396 6.52 -5.31 -8.46
N GLY A 397 6.66 -5.14 -9.78
CA GLY A 397 7.82 -4.49 -10.38
C GLY A 397 8.01 -3.05 -9.89
N ILE A 398 6.93 -2.28 -9.80
CA ILE A 398 6.95 -0.91 -9.27
C ILE A 398 7.28 -0.92 -7.78
N ALA A 399 6.59 -1.73 -6.98
CA ALA A 399 6.84 -1.79 -5.55
C ALA A 399 8.28 -2.19 -5.24
N PHE A 400 8.82 -3.16 -5.98
CA PHE A 400 10.20 -3.61 -5.87
C PHE A 400 11.22 -2.56 -6.34
N TYR A 401 10.93 -1.85 -7.44
CA TYR A 401 11.73 -0.71 -7.90
C TYR A 401 11.82 0.37 -6.81
N PHE A 402 10.67 0.84 -6.31
CA PHE A 402 10.64 1.87 -5.28
C PHE A 402 11.33 1.39 -4.00
N PHE A 403 11.12 0.14 -3.59
CA PHE A 403 11.80 -0.42 -2.42
C PHE A 403 13.33 -0.37 -2.53
N ILE A 404 13.90 -0.87 -3.64
CA ILE A 404 15.35 -0.91 -3.83
C ILE A 404 15.92 0.50 -3.93
N PHE A 405 15.37 1.33 -4.81
CA PHE A 405 15.96 2.62 -5.11
C PHE A 405 15.75 3.63 -3.98
N TYR A 406 14.64 3.54 -3.24
CA TYR A 406 14.45 4.33 -2.03
C TYR A 406 15.49 3.99 -0.95
N LYS A 407 15.71 2.69 -0.70
CA LYS A 407 16.60 2.21 0.38
C LYS A 407 18.09 2.23 0.01
N ARG A 408 18.44 2.28 -1.27
CA ARG A 408 19.84 2.23 -1.75
C ARG A 408 20.33 3.48 -2.49
N GLN A 409 19.58 4.58 -2.46
CA GLN A 409 20.06 5.84 -3.02
C GLN A 409 21.14 6.49 -2.14
N SER A 410 22.19 7.04 -2.76
CA SER A 410 23.20 7.88 -2.09
C SER A 410 22.82 9.35 -2.19
N VAL A 411 22.64 9.85 -3.41
CA VAL A 411 22.02 11.13 -3.73
C VAL A 411 20.52 10.90 -3.93
N VAL A 412 19.71 11.73 -3.31
CA VAL A 412 18.25 11.50 -3.26
C VAL A 412 17.58 11.96 -4.54
N TYR A 413 16.86 11.06 -5.18
CA TYR A 413 16.06 11.35 -6.38
C TYR A 413 14.67 10.71 -6.35
N LEU A 414 14.39 9.86 -5.35
CA LEU A 414 13.14 9.11 -5.25
C LEU A 414 12.60 9.14 -3.81
N PHE A 415 11.37 9.62 -3.64
CA PHE A 415 10.57 9.48 -2.41
C PHE A 415 9.44 8.45 -2.56
N LEU A 416 8.65 8.23 -1.51
CA LEU A 416 7.53 7.30 -1.55
C LEU A 416 6.37 7.86 -2.38
N LEU A 417 5.51 6.95 -2.87
CA LEU A 417 4.23 7.33 -3.48
C LEU A 417 3.26 7.80 -2.38
N GLU A 418 2.64 8.96 -2.57
CA GLU A 418 1.60 9.48 -1.70
C GLU A 418 0.39 9.98 -2.50
N GLY A 419 -0.75 10.14 -1.82
CA GLY A 419 -1.98 10.67 -2.41
C GLY A 419 -2.59 9.78 -3.50
N SER A 420 -3.14 10.41 -4.54
CA SER A 420 -3.90 9.74 -5.61
C SER A 420 -3.08 8.70 -6.38
N TYR A 421 -1.77 8.91 -6.55
CA TYR A 421 -0.91 7.98 -7.27
C TYR A 421 -0.77 6.63 -6.56
N TYR A 422 -0.71 6.65 -5.23
CA TYR A 422 -0.73 5.44 -4.42
C TYR A 422 -2.08 4.72 -4.54
N GLU A 423 -3.18 5.48 -4.54
CA GLU A 423 -4.54 4.92 -4.69
C GLU A 423 -4.74 4.25 -6.06
N GLU A 424 -4.22 4.84 -7.15
CA GLU A 424 -4.23 4.24 -8.48
C GLU A 424 -3.46 2.91 -8.54
N TRP A 425 -2.26 2.89 -7.95
CA TRP A 425 -1.46 1.66 -7.84
C TRP A 425 -2.18 0.60 -6.99
N LEU A 426 -2.79 1.00 -5.87
CA LEU A 426 -3.56 0.11 -4.99
C LEU A 426 -4.80 -0.45 -5.69
N GLY A 427 -5.48 0.36 -6.50
CA GLY A 427 -6.60 -0.06 -7.33
C GLY A 427 -6.20 -1.14 -8.35
N LEU A 428 -5.03 -0.99 -8.99
CA LEU A 428 -4.49 -2.01 -9.89
C LEU A 428 -4.12 -3.31 -9.15
N PHE A 429 -3.53 -3.20 -7.96
CA PHE A 429 -3.24 -4.35 -7.10
C PHE A 429 -4.52 -5.11 -6.68
N GLY A 430 -5.54 -4.39 -6.22
CA GLY A 430 -6.85 -4.96 -5.89
C GLY A 430 -7.51 -5.64 -7.10
N SER A 431 -7.40 -5.03 -8.28
CA SER A 431 -7.90 -5.60 -9.54
C SER A 431 -7.17 -6.89 -9.92
N ALA A 432 -5.85 -6.94 -9.74
CA ALA A 432 -5.06 -8.15 -9.99
C ALA A 432 -5.56 -9.33 -9.14
N PHE A 433 -5.80 -9.09 -7.86
CA PHE A 433 -6.32 -10.09 -6.93
C PHE A 433 -7.73 -10.57 -7.34
N ALA A 434 -8.66 -9.65 -7.57
CA ALA A 434 -10.05 -9.98 -7.91
C ALA A 434 -10.14 -10.81 -9.21
N LEU A 435 -9.42 -10.40 -10.26
CA LEU A 435 -9.37 -11.11 -11.53
C LEU A 435 -8.70 -12.49 -11.39
N LYS A 436 -7.71 -12.64 -10.51
CA LYS A 436 -7.07 -13.93 -10.24
C LYS A 436 -8.03 -14.90 -9.54
N CYS A 437 -8.78 -14.42 -8.55
CA CYS A 437 -9.80 -15.22 -7.87
C CYS A 437 -10.85 -15.75 -8.86
N LEU A 438 -11.32 -14.89 -9.77
CA LEU A 438 -12.25 -15.28 -10.83
C LEU A 438 -11.65 -16.33 -11.78
N GLN A 439 -10.38 -16.20 -12.16
CA GLN A 439 -9.68 -17.21 -12.96
C GLN A 439 -9.55 -18.55 -12.21
N VAL A 440 -9.20 -18.53 -10.93
CA VAL A 440 -9.05 -19.75 -10.12
C VAL A 440 -10.41 -20.45 -9.96
N ALA A 441 -11.49 -19.72 -9.73
CA ALA A 441 -12.84 -20.29 -9.69
C ALA A 441 -13.21 -20.97 -11.02
N HIS A 442 -12.92 -20.32 -12.16
CA HIS A 442 -13.10 -20.92 -13.47
C HIS A 442 -12.24 -22.18 -13.66
N MET A 443 -10.97 -22.15 -13.22
CA MET A 443 -10.09 -23.31 -13.28
C MET A 443 -10.67 -24.51 -12.51
N VAL A 444 -11.15 -24.29 -11.27
CA VAL A 444 -11.79 -25.34 -10.46
C VAL A 444 -13.04 -25.88 -11.15
N ALA A 445 -13.92 -25.00 -11.67
CA ALA A 445 -15.11 -25.41 -12.39
C ALA A 445 -14.78 -26.25 -13.65
N THR A 446 -13.74 -25.86 -14.40
CA THR A 446 -13.28 -26.65 -15.54
C THR A 446 -12.68 -27.99 -15.14
N GLN A 447 -11.99 -28.09 -14.00
CA GLN A 447 -11.46 -29.36 -13.50
C GLN A 447 -12.56 -30.32 -13.07
N CYS A 448 -13.63 -29.82 -12.44
CA CYS A 448 -14.79 -30.62 -12.03
C CYS A 448 -15.66 -31.12 -13.20
N THR A 449 -15.43 -30.63 -14.42
CA THR A 449 -16.23 -30.98 -15.61
C THR A 449 -15.46 -31.82 -16.63
N VAL A 450 -14.23 -32.24 -16.32
CA VAL A 450 -13.44 -33.14 -17.17
C VAL A 450 -13.96 -34.57 -17.05
N ASP A 451 -14.24 -35.21 -18.18
CA ASP A 451 -14.61 -36.62 -18.22
C ASP A 451 -13.36 -37.50 -18.30
N ILE A 452 -13.20 -38.41 -17.34
CA ILE A 452 -12.11 -39.37 -17.28
C ILE A 452 -12.71 -40.77 -17.31
N PHE A 453 -12.24 -41.61 -18.23
CA PHE A 453 -12.67 -42.99 -18.36
C PHE A 453 -11.47 -43.94 -18.23
N PHE A 454 -11.61 -44.95 -17.38
CA PHE A 454 -10.61 -46.01 -17.21
C PHE A 454 -11.00 -47.20 -18.09
N ILE A 455 -10.17 -47.51 -19.07
CA ILE A 455 -10.35 -48.64 -19.99
C ILE A 455 -9.66 -49.86 -19.39
N ASP A 456 -10.43 -50.91 -19.10
CA ASP A 456 -9.89 -52.19 -18.61
C ASP A 456 -9.70 -53.15 -19.79
N TRP A 457 -8.46 -53.58 -20.01
CA TRP A 457 -8.06 -54.47 -21.10
C TRP A 457 -8.11 -55.95 -20.71
N GLU A 458 -8.44 -56.29 -19.46
CA GLU A 458 -8.49 -57.67 -19.02
C GLU A 458 -9.65 -58.42 -19.66
N LYS A 459 -9.36 -59.63 -20.14
CA LYS A 459 -10.35 -60.50 -20.76
C LYS A 459 -10.90 -61.49 -19.73
N PRO A 460 -12.19 -61.83 -19.81
CA PRO A 460 -12.78 -62.81 -18.91
C PRO A 460 -12.12 -64.19 -19.07
N LYS A 461 -11.70 -64.80 -17.95
CA LYS A 461 -10.94 -66.07 -17.95
C LYS A 461 -11.85 -67.26 -17.65
N GLY A 462 -12.07 -68.11 -18.63
CA GLY A 462 -12.81 -69.37 -18.47
C GLY A 462 -14.33 -69.24 -18.67
N THR A 463 -15.00 -70.38 -18.75
CA THR A 463 -16.44 -70.48 -19.05
C THR A 463 -17.16 -71.11 -17.85
N LEU A 464 -18.11 -70.38 -17.26
CA LEU A 464 -18.99 -70.79 -16.15
C LEU A 464 -20.13 -71.73 -16.59
N GLY A 465 -20.19 -72.09 -17.87
CA GLY A 465 -21.23 -72.93 -18.47
C GLY A 465 -21.72 -72.38 -19.81
N ILE A 466 -22.73 -73.02 -20.39
CA ILE A 466 -23.40 -72.58 -21.62
C ILE A 466 -24.74 -71.96 -21.21
N LYS A 467 -25.04 -70.74 -21.69
CA LYS A 467 -26.35 -70.09 -21.51
C LYS A 467 -27.45 -70.90 -22.22
N ALA A 468 -28.71 -70.70 -21.85
CA ALA A 468 -29.85 -71.37 -22.49
C ALA A 468 -29.94 -71.14 -24.03
N ASP A 469 -29.28 -70.10 -24.53
CA ASP A 469 -29.17 -69.71 -25.94
C ASP A 469 -27.88 -70.22 -26.63
N GLY A 470 -27.19 -71.21 -26.05
CA GLY A 470 -25.98 -71.81 -26.65
C GLY A 470 -24.70 -70.96 -26.57
N SER A 471 -24.77 -69.72 -26.09
CA SER A 471 -23.60 -68.84 -25.88
C SER A 471 -22.84 -69.18 -24.58
N LYS A 472 -21.51 -69.13 -24.60
CA LYS A 472 -20.67 -69.40 -23.42
C LYS A 472 -20.89 -68.31 -22.35
N LYS A 473 -21.14 -68.71 -21.10
CA LYS A 473 -21.19 -67.80 -19.95
C LYS A 473 -19.77 -67.58 -19.47
N GLU A 474 -19.20 -66.42 -19.75
CA GLU A 474 -17.83 -66.08 -19.38
C GLU A 474 -17.73 -65.68 -17.90
N ASN A 475 -16.59 -65.95 -17.26
CA ASN A 475 -16.30 -65.45 -15.91
C ASN A 475 -16.21 -63.92 -15.90
N PRO A 476 -16.83 -63.22 -14.94
CA PRO A 476 -16.71 -61.77 -14.88
C PRO A 476 -15.27 -61.33 -14.58
N VAL A 477 -14.86 -60.20 -15.14
CA VAL A 477 -13.55 -59.57 -14.91
C VAL A 477 -13.55 -58.87 -13.54
N SER A 478 -12.43 -58.94 -12.82
CA SER A 478 -12.26 -58.27 -11.53
C SER A 478 -12.14 -56.76 -11.70
N ILE A 479 -12.95 -55.98 -10.97
CA ILE A 479 -12.99 -54.51 -11.04
C ILE A 479 -11.95 -53.81 -10.14
N TRP A 480 -11.32 -54.53 -9.21
CA TRP A 480 -10.45 -53.94 -8.18
C TRP A 480 -9.28 -53.13 -8.76
N ARG A 481 -8.71 -53.56 -9.89
CA ARG A 481 -7.63 -52.84 -10.59
C ARG A 481 -8.09 -51.44 -11.01
N THR A 482 -9.32 -51.31 -11.53
CA THR A 482 -9.90 -50.03 -11.95
C THR A 482 -10.13 -49.11 -10.77
N TYR A 483 -10.63 -49.63 -9.64
CA TYR A 483 -10.75 -48.82 -8.41
C TYR A 483 -9.40 -48.37 -7.87
N PHE A 484 -8.38 -49.24 -7.93
CA PHE A 484 -7.03 -48.90 -7.51
C PHE A 484 -6.44 -47.77 -8.36
N ALA A 485 -6.49 -47.91 -9.69
CA ALA A 485 -6.04 -46.86 -10.61
C ALA A 485 -6.82 -45.55 -10.43
N ALA A 486 -8.13 -45.63 -10.17
CA ALA A 486 -8.94 -44.44 -9.90
C ALA A 486 -8.59 -43.76 -8.57
N ASN A 487 -8.26 -44.54 -7.53
CA ASN A 487 -7.81 -44.00 -6.25
C ASN A 487 -6.48 -43.25 -6.41
N GLU A 488 -5.49 -43.87 -7.05
CA GLU A 488 -4.17 -43.25 -7.29
C GLU A 488 -4.29 -41.99 -8.15
N TRP A 489 -5.18 -41.99 -9.16
CA TRP A 489 -5.47 -40.79 -9.94
C TRP A 489 -6.00 -39.65 -9.05
N ASN A 490 -6.92 -39.95 -8.14
CA ASN A 490 -7.48 -38.95 -7.22
C ASN A 490 -6.41 -38.35 -6.30
N GLU A 491 -5.46 -39.16 -5.82
CA GLU A 491 -4.34 -38.67 -5.00
C GLU A 491 -3.44 -37.70 -5.78
N ILE A 492 -3.16 -37.99 -7.05
CA ILE A 492 -2.28 -37.18 -7.90
C ILE A 492 -2.90 -35.81 -8.25
N GLN A 493 -4.24 -35.68 -8.30
CA GLN A 493 -4.90 -34.40 -8.61
C GLN A 493 -4.52 -33.27 -7.66
N THR A 494 -4.14 -33.60 -6.41
CA THR A 494 -3.76 -32.62 -5.39
C THR A 494 -2.25 -32.54 -5.16
N CYS A 495 -1.46 -33.34 -5.89
CA CYS A 495 -0.02 -33.32 -5.80
C CYS A 495 0.54 -31.98 -6.29
N ARG A 496 1.44 -31.39 -5.50
CA ARG A 496 2.08 -30.11 -5.79
C ARG A 496 3.58 -30.26 -5.67
N LYS A 497 4.33 -29.59 -6.55
CA LYS A 497 5.79 -29.47 -6.45
C LYS A 497 6.28 -28.61 -5.27
N ILE A 498 5.37 -28.01 -4.50
CA ILE A 498 5.68 -27.08 -3.41
C ILE A 498 4.84 -27.45 -2.19
N ASN A 499 5.47 -27.50 -1.02
CA ASN A 499 4.78 -27.71 0.25
C ASN A 499 4.28 -26.37 0.80
N HIS A 500 2.97 -26.17 0.81
CA HIS A 500 2.33 -24.92 1.23
C HIS A 500 2.51 -24.61 2.73
N ILE A 501 2.59 -25.64 3.59
CA ILE A 501 2.80 -25.47 5.03
C ILE A 501 4.21 -24.95 5.26
N PHE A 502 5.21 -25.59 4.66
CA PHE A 502 6.60 -25.15 4.74
C PHE A 502 6.81 -23.77 4.10
N GLN A 503 6.13 -23.49 2.98
CA GLN A 503 6.14 -22.18 2.33
C GLN A 503 5.72 -21.07 3.30
N ILE A 504 4.57 -21.20 3.97
CA ILE A 504 4.08 -20.19 4.90
C ILE A 504 5.02 -20.06 6.09
N PHE A 505 5.45 -21.19 6.67
CA PHE A 505 6.40 -21.20 7.79
C PHE A 505 7.69 -20.45 7.46
N ALA A 506 8.33 -20.77 6.32
CA ALA A 506 9.57 -20.15 5.91
C ALA A 506 9.40 -18.65 5.63
N VAL A 507 8.31 -18.24 4.96
CA VAL A 507 8.03 -16.83 4.71
C VAL A 507 7.85 -16.05 6.02
N VAL A 508 7.07 -16.57 6.96
CA VAL A 508 6.86 -15.95 8.28
C VAL A 508 8.17 -15.89 9.07
N PHE A 509 9.00 -16.93 9.00
CA PHE A 509 10.31 -16.96 9.64
C PHE A 509 11.23 -15.84 9.11
N PHE A 510 11.36 -15.70 7.78
CA PHE A 510 12.20 -14.65 7.20
C PHE A 510 11.66 -13.23 7.43
N LEU A 511 10.34 -13.04 7.37
CA LEU A 511 9.74 -11.72 7.58
C LEU A 511 9.83 -11.27 9.05
N ASN A 512 9.36 -12.10 9.99
CA ASN A 512 9.22 -11.72 11.39
C ASN A 512 10.45 -12.06 12.25
N TYR A 513 10.97 -13.30 12.15
CA TYR A 513 12.05 -13.74 13.03
C TYR A 513 13.41 -13.20 12.60
N VAL A 514 13.71 -13.29 11.29
CA VAL A 514 14.92 -12.65 10.74
C VAL A 514 14.77 -11.13 10.70
N GLY A 515 13.54 -10.62 10.58
CA GLY A 515 13.23 -9.19 10.68
C GLY A 515 13.26 -8.45 9.35
N PHE A 516 13.14 -9.12 8.20
CA PHE A 516 13.10 -8.45 6.89
C PHE A 516 11.99 -7.40 6.79
N GLU A 517 10.89 -7.58 7.52
CA GLU A 517 9.81 -6.60 7.60
C GLU A 517 10.28 -5.22 8.09
N ASN A 518 11.30 -5.17 8.97
CA ASN A 518 11.82 -3.91 9.50
C ASN A 518 12.40 -3.01 8.41
N THR A 519 12.81 -3.58 7.27
CA THR A 519 13.32 -2.82 6.13
C THR A 519 12.21 -2.15 5.31
N ALA A 520 10.93 -2.48 5.51
CA ALA A 520 9.78 -1.86 4.84
C ALA A 520 9.35 -0.51 5.44
N THR A 521 10.13 0.03 6.36
CA THR A 521 9.88 1.29 7.07
C THR A 521 10.10 2.53 6.20
N LYS A 522 9.41 3.64 6.48
CA LYS A 522 9.46 4.89 5.70
C LYS A 522 10.71 5.76 5.94
N ASP A 523 11.77 5.21 6.53
CA ASP A 523 13.06 5.85 6.75
C ASP A 523 14.11 5.37 5.74
N PRO A 524 15.20 6.12 5.51
CA PRO A 524 16.31 5.68 4.66
C PRO A 524 17.04 4.45 5.21
N ASN A 525 16.90 4.17 6.52
CA ASN A 525 17.56 3.05 7.15
C ASN A 525 17.04 1.70 6.59
N GLY A 526 17.92 0.99 5.89
CA GLY A 526 17.67 -0.34 5.33
C GLY A 526 18.13 -1.49 6.22
N GLN A 527 18.48 -1.24 7.49
CA GLN A 527 18.93 -2.29 8.40
C GLN A 527 17.79 -3.22 8.81
N VAL A 528 18.10 -4.51 8.81
CA VAL A 528 17.17 -5.58 9.23
C VAL A 528 16.99 -5.57 10.76
N VAL A 529 18.06 -5.29 11.49
CA VAL A 529 18.07 -5.18 12.95
C VAL A 529 18.10 -3.71 13.30
N LYS A 530 17.04 -3.22 13.97
CA LYS A 530 16.95 -1.84 14.45
C LYS A 530 17.23 -1.77 15.95
N SER A 531 17.96 -0.75 16.39
CA SER A 531 18.20 -0.50 17.81
C SER A 531 16.92 0.00 18.49
N SER A 532 16.74 -0.33 19.77
CA SER A 532 15.56 0.09 20.55
C SER A 532 15.54 1.60 20.88
N GLY A 533 16.69 2.27 20.82
CA GLY A 533 16.83 3.71 21.07
C GLY A 533 16.59 4.60 19.85
N ASP A 534 16.49 4.00 18.66
CA ASP A 534 16.32 4.74 17.41
C ASP A 534 14.83 4.95 17.10
N TYR A 535 14.51 6.07 16.46
CA TYR A 535 13.16 6.28 15.95
C TYR A 535 12.85 5.28 14.83
N GLN A 536 11.70 4.62 14.93
CA GLN A 536 11.22 3.69 13.91
C GLN A 536 10.06 4.35 13.17
N ALA A 537 10.32 4.76 11.94
CA ALA A 537 9.27 5.26 11.05
C ALA A 537 8.21 4.18 10.80
N PRO A 538 6.93 4.55 10.59
CA PRO A 538 5.89 3.60 10.24
C PRO A 538 6.24 2.82 8.97
N SER A 539 5.74 1.59 8.87
CA SER A 539 5.94 0.75 7.68
C SER A 539 5.11 1.21 6.50
N ASP A 540 5.69 1.18 5.31
CA ASP A 540 5.00 1.47 4.08
C ASP A 540 4.31 0.21 3.51
N PRO A 541 3.01 0.26 3.18
CA PRO A 541 2.29 -0.89 2.65
C PRO A 541 2.87 -1.42 1.32
N MET A 542 3.35 -0.54 0.44
CA MET A 542 3.92 -0.92 -0.85
C MET A 542 5.27 -1.63 -0.65
N PHE A 543 6.11 -1.15 0.27
CA PHE A 543 7.36 -1.84 0.61
C PHE A 543 7.12 -3.17 1.32
N ARG A 544 6.14 -3.24 2.24
CA ARG A 544 5.76 -4.51 2.86
C ARG A 544 5.32 -5.52 1.81
N TYR A 545 4.52 -5.09 0.84
CA TYR A 545 4.14 -5.93 -0.29
C TYR A 545 5.35 -6.38 -1.12
N ALA A 546 6.27 -5.48 -1.47
CA ALA A 546 7.45 -5.80 -2.25
C ALA A 546 8.31 -6.89 -1.59
N ILE A 547 8.64 -6.72 -0.31
CA ILE A 547 9.45 -7.70 0.44
C ILE A 547 8.69 -9.00 0.63
N ALA A 548 7.41 -8.94 1.04
CA ALA A 548 6.62 -10.15 1.26
C ALA A 548 6.48 -10.98 -0.02
N ALA A 549 6.18 -10.33 -1.15
CA ALA A 549 6.11 -10.99 -2.46
C ALA A 549 7.46 -11.54 -2.89
N LEU A 550 8.56 -10.79 -2.71
CA LEU A 550 9.91 -11.24 -3.03
C LEU A 550 10.30 -12.49 -2.25
N VAL A 551 10.14 -12.47 -0.92
CA VAL A 551 10.46 -13.61 -0.05
C VAL A 551 9.58 -14.81 -0.42
N TYR A 552 8.28 -14.59 -0.65
CA TYR A 552 7.37 -15.64 -1.08
C TYR A 552 7.82 -16.29 -2.40
N LEU A 553 8.14 -15.50 -3.41
CA LEU A 553 8.60 -16.00 -4.71
C LEU A 553 9.96 -16.71 -4.60
N LEU A 554 10.90 -16.18 -3.82
CA LEU A 554 12.22 -16.80 -3.63
C LEU A 554 12.12 -18.16 -2.92
N VAL A 555 11.35 -18.25 -1.83
CA VAL A 555 11.13 -19.53 -1.13
C VAL A 555 10.44 -20.52 -2.06
N ALA A 556 9.44 -20.09 -2.83
CA ALA A 556 8.74 -20.95 -3.79
C ALA A 556 9.68 -21.45 -4.89
N PHE A 557 10.57 -20.58 -5.40
CA PHE A 557 11.55 -20.93 -6.42
C PHE A 557 12.59 -21.94 -5.91
N VAL A 558 13.11 -21.73 -4.68
CA VAL A 558 14.04 -22.67 -4.06
C VAL A 558 13.38 -24.03 -3.80
N GLN A 559 12.13 -24.05 -3.33
CA GLN A 559 11.38 -25.29 -3.19
C GLN A 559 11.20 -26.00 -4.54
N TRP A 560 10.78 -25.27 -5.57
CA TRP A 560 10.59 -25.82 -6.90
C TRP A 560 11.89 -26.40 -7.48
N LEU A 561 13.03 -25.73 -7.31
CA LEU A 561 14.34 -26.25 -7.69
C LEU A 561 14.69 -27.53 -6.93
N PHE A 562 14.46 -27.56 -5.62
CA PHE A 562 14.72 -28.76 -4.80
C PHE A 562 13.88 -29.95 -5.28
N PHE A 563 12.57 -29.76 -5.44
CA PHE A 563 11.68 -30.84 -5.86
C PHE A 563 11.97 -31.32 -7.28
N THR A 564 12.23 -30.40 -8.22
CA THR A 564 12.45 -30.76 -9.63
C THR A 564 13.85 -31.37 -9.86
N LEU A 565 14.90 -30.85 -9.22
CA LEU A 565 16.28 -31.31 -9.47
C LEU A 565 16.70 -32.49 -8.59
N PHE A 566 16.19 -32.56 -7.36
CA PHE A 566 16.60 -33.59 -6.39
C PHE A 566 15.49 -34.57 -6.08
N TYR A 567 14.31 -34.12 -5.65
CA TYR A 567 13.26 -35.03 -5.18
C TYR A 567 12.76 -35.98 -6.29
N GLU A 568 12.34 -35.43 -7.43
CA GLU A 568 11.82 -36.20 -8.57
C GLU A 568 12.89 -37.10 -9.21
N ARG A 569 14.18 -36.73 -9.10
CA ARG A 569 15.28 -37.47 -9.72
C ARG A 569 15.76 -38.65 -8.87
N PHE A 570 15.73 -38.52 -7.55
CA PHE A 570 16.37 -39.48 -6.63
C PHE A 570 15.38 -40.23 -5.73
N PHE A 571 14.16 -39.72 -5.53
CA PHE A 571 13.22 -40.31 -4.59
C PHE A 571 11.98 -40.86 -5.30
N GLU A 572 11.13 -40.00 -5.86
CA GLU A 572 9.82 -40.41 -6.36
C GLU A 572 9.29 -39.45 -7.43
N ASP A 573 8.79 -39.99 -8.54
CA ASP A 573 8.07 -39.26 -9.58
C ASP A 573 6.65 -39.84 -9.70
N LYS A 574 5.75 -39.32 -8.86
CA LYS A 574 4.37 -39.82 -8.75
C LYS A 574 3.62 -39.89 -10.07
N VAL A 575 3.93 -39.02 -11.04
CA VAL A 575 3.25 -39.02 -12.34
C VAL A 575 3.76 -40.17 -13.20
N ARG A 576 5.07 -40.46 -13.20
CA ARG A 576 5.62 -41.62 -13.90
C ARG A 576 5.21 -42.93 -13.23
N ASP A 577 5.26 -42.99 -11.90
CA ASP A 577 4.86 -44.16 -11.12
C ASP A 577 3.40 -44.54 -11.41
N PHE A 578 2.52 -43.55 -11.61
CA PHE A 578 1.14 -43.78 -12.02
C PHE A 578 1.00 -44.35 -13.44
N VAL A 579 1.81 -43.88 -14.39
CA VAL A 579 1.81 -44.41 -15.76
C VAL A 579 2.29 -45.86 -15.76
N ASP A 580 3.33 -46.17 -14.98
CA ASP A 580 3.82 -47.52 -14.78
C ASP A 580 2.76 -48.41 -14.12
N LEU A 581 2.08 -47.92 -13.08
CA LEU A 581 0.98 -48.62 -12.45
C LEU A 581 -0.13 -48.94 -13.44
N CYS A 582 -0.52 -48.00 -14.29
CA CYS A 582 -1.54 -48.23 -15.32
C CYS A 582 -1.16 -49.41 -16.22
N SER A 583 0.11 -49.48 -16.65
CA SER A 583 0.62 -50.56 -17.48
C SER A 583 0.66 -51.92 -16.78
N MET A 584 1.05 -51.95 -15.50
CA MET A 584 1.05 -53.17 -14.69
C MET A 584 -0.37 -53.65 -14.37
N ALA A 585 -1.30 -52.72 -14.14
CA ALA A 585 -2.70 -53.00 -13.86
C ALA A 585 -3.51 -53.31 -15.13
N ASN A 586 -2.93 -53.24 -16.32
CA ASN A 586 -3.59 -53.46 -17.61
C ASN A 586 -4.79 -52.52 -17.83
N ILE A 587 -4.67 -51.26 -17.39
CA ILE A 587 -5.70 -50.22 -17.47
C ILE A 587 -5.14 -49.00 -18.20
N SER A 588 -5.87 -48.50 -19.19
CA SER A 588 -5.55 -47.22 -19.83
C SER A 588 -6.47 -46.10 -19.34
N VAL A 589 -5.96 -44.87 -19.33
CA VAL A 589 -6.74 -43.70 -18.89
C VAL A 589 -7.05 -42.84 -20.10
N PHE A 590 -8.33 -42.62 -20.35
CA PHE A 590 -8.84 -41.81 -21.44
C PHE A 590 -9.46 -40.53 -20.90
N ILE A 591 -8.77 -39.40 -21.09
CA ILE A 591 -9.14 -38.11 -20.51
C ILE A 591 -9.70 -37.21 -21.60
N MET A 592 -10.98 -36.89 -21.51
CA MET A 592 -11.64 -35.93 -22.40
C MET A 592 -11.67 -34.56 -21.73
N HIS A 593 -10.62 -33.76 -21.98
CA HIS A 593 -10.56 -32.40 -21.48
C HIS A 593 -11.56 -31.48 -22.17
N GLN A 594 -11.81 -31.69 -23.47
CA GLN A 594 -12.82 -30.98 -24.26
C GLN A 594 -13.44 -31.94 -25.29
N ALA A 595 -14.49 -31.49 -25.99
CA ALA A 595 -15.24 -32.32 -26.93
C ALA A 595 -14.40 -32.92 -28.08
N GLN A 596 -13.34 -32.24 -28.53
CA GLN A 596 -12.44 -32.71 -29.60
C GLN A 596 -10.98 -32.80 -29.17
N TYR A 597 -10.68 -32.74 -27.87
CA TYR A 597 -9.30 -32.72 -27.38
C TYR A 597 -9.18 -33.43 -26.03
N GLY A 598 -8.14 -34.23 -25.88
CA GLY A 598 -7.92 -35.02 -24.67
C GLY A 598 -6.49 -35.53 -24.52
N TYR A 599 -6.29 -36.30 -23.46
CA TYR A 599 -5.03 -36.95 -23.12
C TYR A 599 -5.26 -38.45 -22.91
N TYR A 600 -4.36 -39.27 -23.43
CA TYR A 600 -4.44 -40.72 -23.34
C TYR A 600 -3.19 -41.24 -22.66
N ILE A 601 -3.39 -42.05 -21.62
CA ILE A 601 -2.33 -42.82 -20.96
C ILE A 601 -2.53 -44.27 -21.35
N HIS A 602 -1.58 -44.80 -22.11
CA HIS A 602 -1.54 -46.17 -22.53
C HIS A 602 -1.01 -47.04 -21.39
N GLY A 603 -1.88 -47.91 -20.88
CA GLY A 603 -1.53 -48.88 -19.83
C GLY A 603 -1.98 -50.29 -20.19
N ARG A 604 -1.96 -50.65 -21.48
CA ARG A 604 -2.16 -52.05 -21.86
C ARG A 604 -0.89 -52.83 -21.47
N SER A 605 -1.05 -53.85 -20.66
CA SER A 605 0.07 -54.70 -20.25
C SER A 605 0.64 -55.42 -21.48
N VAL A 606 1.96 -55.50 -21.58
CA VAL A 606 2.67 -56.25 -22.64
C VAL A 606 2.26 -57.72 -22.65
N TYR A 607 1.88 -58.25 -21.48
CA TYR A 607 1.44 -59.63 -21.31
C TYR A 607 -0.05 -59.82 -21.62
N GLY A 608 -0.81 -58.74 -21.83
CA GLY A 608 -2.25 -58.76 -22.08
C GLY A 608 -3.11 -59.24 -20.91
N LYS A 609 -2.51 -59.40 -19.72
CA LYS A 609 -3.17 -59.75 -18.46
C LYS A 609 -2.46 -59.12 -17.26
N ALA A 610 -3.22 -58.76 -16.24
CA ALA A 610 -2.72 -58.28 -14.95
C ALA A 610 -3.13 -59.18 -13.77
N ASP A 611 -4.33 -59.79 -13.82
CA ASP A 611 -4.82 -60.66 -12.74
C ASP A 611 -4.06 -62.00 -12.75
N THR A 612 -2.93 -62.05 -12.03
CA THR A 612 -2.02 -63.19 -11.95
C THR A 612 -1.57 -63.46 -10.53
N ASN A 613 -1.08 -64.68 -10.27
CA ASN A 613 -0.49 -65.01 -8.97
C ASN A 613 0.91 -64.39 -8.84
N MET A 614 1.43 -64.34 -7.61
CA MET A 614 2.74 -63.75 -7.30
C MET A 614 3.89 -64.36 -8.13
N LYS A 615 3.85 -65.67 -8.40
CA LYS A 615 4.88 -66.36 -9.17
C LYS A 615 4.89 -65.93 -10.64
N GLU A 616 3.71 -65.88 -11.27
CA GLU A 616 3.54 -65.41 -12.64
C GLU A 616 3.97 -63.94 -12.77
N MET A 617 3.60 -63.08 -11.82
CA MET A 617 4.00 -61.68 -11.82
C MET A 617 5.52 -61.53 -11.72
N PHE A 618 6.18 -62.32 -10.87
CA PHE A 618 7.64 -62.35 -10.77
C PHE A 618 8.32 -62.82 -12.07
N GLU A 619 7.79 -63.86 -12.72
CA GLU A 619 8.29 -64.35 -14.00
C GLU A 619 8.10 -63.33 -15.13
N MET A 620 7.01 -62.56 -15.12
CA MET A 620 6.78 -61.45 -16.04
C MET A 620 7.83 -60.35 -15.84
N MET A 621 7.98 -59.84 -14.62
CA MET A 621 8.98 -58.79 -14.33
C MET A 621 10.39 -59.22 -14.75
N LYS A 622 10.77 -60.48 -14.53
CA LYS A 622 12.07 -61.02 -14.95
C LYS A 622 12.24 -61.13 -16.47
N LYS A 623 11.16 -61.32 -17.22
CA LYS A 623 11.18 -61.33 -18.69
C LYS A 623 11.28 -59.91 -19.24
N GLU A 624 10.63 -58.96 -18.59
CA GLU A 624 10.72 -57.53 -18.91
C GLU A 624 12.11 -56.97 -18.62
N GLU A 625 12.70 -57.28 -17.46
CA GLU A 625 14.08 -56.91 -17.10
C GLU A 625 15.11 -57.42 -18.13
N LYS A 626 14.84 -58.58 -18.73
CA LYS A 626 15.71 -59.21 -19.75
C LYS A 626 15.40 -58.78 -21.18
N ASP A 627 14.48 -57.84 -21.37
CA ASP A 627 14.03 -57.35 -22.68
C ASP A 627 13.55 -58.48 -23.62
N LEU A 628 12.90 -59.50 -23.03
CA LEU A 628 12.37 -60.68 -23.74
C LEU A 628 10.92 -60.48 -24.22
N VAL A 629 10.38 -59.27 -24.08
CA VAL A 629 9.00 -58.89 -24.42
C VAL A 629 9.00 -57.54 -25.13
N GLY A 630 7.89 -57.20 -25.79
CA GLY A 630 7.74 -55.89 -26.42
C GLY A 630 7.82 -54.75 -25.41
N GLN A 631 8.15 -53.55 -25.88
CA GLN A 631 8.13 -52.35 -25.05
C GLN A 631 6.70 -51.92 -24.69
N ARG A 632 6.53 -51.17 -23.59
CA ARG A 632 5.22 -50.80 -23.01
C ARG A 632 4.43 -49.72 -23.78
N GLY A 633 4.98 -49.15 -24.86
CA GLY A 633 4.34 -48.07 -25.60
C GLY A 633 3.20 -48.51 -26.51
N LEU A 634 2.41 -47.54 -26.96
CA LEU A 634 1.26 -47.78 -27.86
C LEU A 634 1.67 -48.27 -29.25
N LEU A 635 2.83 -47.81 -29.75
CA LEU A 635 3.36 -48.20 -31.05
C LEU A 635 4.37 -49.34 -30.88
N PRO A 636 4.52 -50.23 -31.88
CA PRO A 636 5.51 -51.29 -31.81
C PRO A 636 6.92 -50.72 -31.58
N ASN A 637 7.66 -51.29 -30.62
CA ASN A 637 9.02 -50.88 -30.24
C ASN A 637 9.14 -49.43 -29.77
N THR A 638 8.15 -48.92 -29.04
CA THR A 638 8.27 -47.64 -28.32
C THR A 638 8.00 -47.81 -26.83
N GLU A 639 8.61 -46.95 -26.00
CA GLU A 639 8.39 -46.89 -24.55
C GLU A 639 7.38 -45.80 -24.15
N GLN A 640 6.94 -44.97 -25.10
CA GLN A 640 6.11 -43.81 -24.82
C GLN A 640 4.67 -44.23 -24.52
N GLN A 641 4.16 -43.85 -23.34
CA GLN A 641 2.84 -44.23 -22.86
C GLN A 641 1.86 -43.05 -22.73
N THR A 642 2.34 -41.81 -22.78
CA THR A 642 1.50 -40.61 -22.64
C THR A 642 1.33 -39.90 -23.97
N PHE A 643 0.08 -39.51 -24.28
CA PHE A 643 -0.29 -39.01 -25.58
C PHE A 643 -1.30 -37.85 -25.51
N VAL A 644 -1.16 -36.90 -26.43
CA VAL A 644 -2.17 -35.87 -26.68
C VAL A 644 -3.01 -36.29 -27.88
N MET A 645 -4.33 -36.23 -27.77
CA MET A 645 -5.23 -36.67 -28.83
C MET A 645 -6.21 -35.59 -29.27
N THR A 646 -6.46 -35.58 -30.58
CA THR A 646 -7.56 -34.83 -31.21
C THR A 646 -8.68 -35.82 -31.50
N LEU A 647 -9.87 -35.57 -30.95
CA LEU A 647 -10.98 -36.52 -30.97
C LEU A 647 -11.99 -36.17 -32.07
N PRO A 648 -12.46 -37.14 -32.87
CA PRO A 648 -13.56 -36.92 -33.80
C PRO A 648 -14.86 -36.57 -33.06
N ARG A 649 -15.62 -35.59 -33.56
CA ARG A 649 -16.92 -35.18 -32.97
C ARG A 649 -17.89 -36.35 -32.80
N LYS A 650 -17.87 -37.30 -33.75
CA LYS A 650 -18.74 -38.50 -33.73
C LYS A 650 -18.47 -39.37 -32.49
N LEU A 651 -17.21 -39.49 -32.06
CA LEU A 651 -16.83 -40.24 -30.86
C LEU A 651 -17.47 -39.63 -29.61
N ARG A 652 -17.36 -38.30 -29.47
CA ARG A 652 -17.94 -37.57 -28.32
C ARG A 652 -19.46 -37.70 -28.26
N LEU A 653 -20.15 -37.55 -29.39
CA LEU A 653 -21.60 -37.69 -29.45
C LEU A 653 -22.06 -39.10 -29.03
N LYS A 654 -21.34 -40.14 -29.46
CA LYS A 654 -21.64 -41.52 -29.05
C LYS A 654 -21.38 -41.75 -27.56
N TYR A 655 -20.33 -41.16 -27.02
CA TYR A 655 -20.04 -41.22 -25.58
C TYR A 655 -21.13 -40.54 -24.75
N GLU A 656 -21.55 -39.33 -25.15
CA GLU A 656 -22.63 -38.58 -24.49
C GLU A 656 -23.99 -39.27 -24.61
N GLU A 657 -24.30 -39.91 -25.74
CA GLU A 657 -25.54 -40.69 -25.94
C GLU A 657 -25.68 -41.81 -24.91
N VAL A 658 -24.60 -42.56 -24.64
CA VAL A 658 -24.59 -43.65 -23.67
C VAL A 658 -24.69 -43.13 -22.23
N LEU A 659 -23.99 -42.03 -21.91
CA LEU A 659 -24.06 -41.43 -20.57
C LEU A 659 -25.41 -40.76 -20.29
N LEU A 660 -26.03 -40.12 -21.27
CA LEU A 660 -27.33 -39.48 -21.13
C LEU A 660 -28.42 -40.49 -20.75
N ALA A 661 -28.39 -41.68 -21.37
CA ALA A 661 -29.30 -42.78 -21.04
C ALA A 661 -29.19 -43.21 -19.57
N VAL A 662 -27.98 -43.22 -19.03
CA VAL A 662 -27.72 -43.50 -17.60
C VAL A 662 -28.21 -42.35 -16.70
N ALA A 663 -27.95 -41.10 -17.10
CA ALA A 663 -28.31 -39.92 -16.33
C ALA A 663 -29.84 -39.72 -16.22
N LEU A 664 -30.58 -39.91 -17.31
CA LEU A 664 -32.04 -39.76 -17.35
C LEU A 664 -32.76 -40.71 -16.39
N GLU A 665 -32.27 -41.93 -16.21
CA GLU A 665 -32.85 -42.88 -15.26
C GLU A 665 -32.46 -42.59 -13.82
N SER A 666 -31.24 -42.11 -13.57
CA SER A 666 -30.85 -41.65 -12.23
C SER A 666 -31.67 -40.45 -11.76
N ALA A 667 -32.15 -39.61 -12.71
CA ALA A 667 -33.05 -38.49 -12.46
C ALA A 667 -34.53 -38.90 -12.33
N ALA A 668 -34.93 -40.09 -12.79
CA ALA A 668 -36.31 -40.59 -12.76
C ALA A 668 -36.82 -40.98 -11.35
N GLY A 669 -36.02 -40.76 -10.30
CA GLY A 669 -36.40 -41.01 -8.91
C GLY A 669 -36.42 -42.49 -8.53
N PRO A 670 -36.21 -42.84 -7.26
CA PRO A 670 -36.23 -44.24 -6.83
C PRO A 670 -37.65 -44.80 -6.97
N GLN A 671 -37.83 -45.81 -7.83
CA GLN A 671 -38.99 -46.69 -7.72
C GLN A 671 -38.98 -47.33 -6.33
N ALA A 672 -40.15 -47.33 -5.66
CA ALA A 672 -40.33 -47.78 -4.29
C ALA A 672 -39.70 -49.18 -4.08
N GLY A 673 -38.65 -49.24 -3.25
CA GLY A 673 -38.02 -50.49 -2.81
C GLY A 673 -36.53 -50.67 -3.10
N LYS A 674 -35.85 -49.77 -3.84
CA LYS A 674 -34.39 -49.85 -4.05
C LYS A 674 -33.60 -49.06 -3.00
N GLU A 675 -32.67 -49.74 -2.33
CA GLU A 675 -31.72 -49.17 -1.37
C GLU A 675 -30.97 -47.97 -1.98
N LYS A 676 -30.90 -46.87 -1.23
CA LYS A 676 -30.06 -45.71 -1.58
C LYS A 676 -28.59 -46.13 -1.45
N GLY A 677 -27.90 -46.25 -2.59
CA GLY A 677 -26.42 -46.30 -2.62
C GLY A 677 -25.76 -47.36 -3.50
N GLY A 678 -26.50 -48.19 -4.24
CA GLY A 678 -25.90 -49.18 -5.15
C GLY A 678 -25.72 -48.68 -6.59
N LEU A 679 -24.63 -49.10 -7.26
CA LEU A 679 -24.50 -48.96 -8.72
C LEU A 679 -25.72 -49.60 -9.40
N THR A 680 -26.37 -48.88 -10.30
CA THR A 680 -27.48 -49.44 -11.09
C THR A 680 -26.94 -50.44 -12.11
N GLU A 681 -27.65 -51.54 -12.35
CA GLU A 681 -27.26 -52.58 -13.34
C GLU A 681 -26.98 -51.98 -14.74
N LYS A 682 -27.72 -50.94 -15.12
CA LYS A 682 -27.50 -50.18 -16.36
C LYS A 682 -26.25 -49.29 -16.36
N GLN A 683 -25.74 -48.86 -15.21
CA GLN A 683 -24.43 -48.17 -15.14
C GLN A 683 -23.29 -49.16 -15.47
N VAL A 684 -23.41 -50.40 -14.99
CA VAL A 684 -22.46 -51.47 -15.32
C VAL A 684 -22.55 -51.84 -16.79
N GLU A 685 -23.75 -51.93 -17.35
CA GLU A 685 -23.95 -52.17 -18.78
C GLU A 685 -23.37 -51.03 -19.64
N ALA A 686 -23.63 -49.77 -19.28
CA ALA A 686 -23.08 -48.60 -19.96
C ALA A 686 -21.55 -48.57 -19.90
N TYR A 687 -20.95 -48.88 -18.75
CA TYR A 687 -19.49 -49.02 -18.63
C TYR A 687 -18.96 -50.07 -19.59
N ASN A 688 -19.57 -51.25 -19.65
CA ASN A 688 -19.13 -52.33 -20.55
C ASN A 688 -19.26 -51.94 -22.03
N ILE A 689 -20.34 -51.25 -22.41
CA ILE A 689 -20.54 -50.72 -23.78
C ILE A 689 -19.43 -49.72 -24.13
N ILE A 690 -19.17 -48.76 -23.24
CA ILE A 690 -18.14 -47.72 -23.46
C ILE A 690 -16.75 -48.35 -23.48
N ASN A 691 -16.44 -49.27 -22.55
CA ASN A 691 -15.16 -49.95 -22.49
C ASN A 691 -14.88 -50.69 -23.81
N LYS A 692 -15.84 -51.52 -24.27
CA LYS A 692 -15.72 -52.23 -25.55
C LYS A 692 -15.58 -51.27 -26.74
N PHE A 693 -16.35 -50.19 -26.76
CA PHE A 693 -16.28 -49.18 -27.81
C PHE A 693 -14.90 -48.50 -27.87
N LEU A 694 -14.39 -48.04 -26.73
CA LEU A 694 -13.09 -47.37 -26.64
C LEU A 694 -11.92 -48.32 -26.88
N SER A 695 -11.95 -49.56 -26.36
CA SER A 695 -10.94 -50.58 -26.68
C SER A 695 -10.89 -50.85 -28.18
N THR A 696 -12.05 -51.05 -28.82
CA THR A 696 -12.13 -51.28 -30.27
C THR A 696 -11.65 -50.07 -31.06
N PHE A 697 -12.01 -48.86 -30.61
CA PHE A 697 -11.54 -47.61 -31.22
C PHE A 697 -10.02 -47.53 -31.18
N ILE A 698 -9.40 -47.75 -30.01
CA ILE A 698 -7.93 -47.71 -29.86
C ILE A 698 -7.25 -48.83 -30.67
N ASP A 699 -7.81 -50.04 -30.71
CA ASP A 699 -7.24 -51.15 -31.49
C ASP A 699 -7.25 -50.84 -33.00
N HIS A 700 -8.38 -50.41 -33.56
CA HIS A 700 -8.45 -49.97 -34.97
C HIS A 700 -7.53 -48.78 -35.22
N VAL A 701 -7.45 -47.88 -34.23
CA VAL A 701 -6.57 -46.72 -34.24
C VAL A 701 -5.09 -47.08 -34.09
N SER A 702 -4.73 -48.27 -33.62
CA SER A 702 -3.35 -48.73 -33.62
C SER A 702 -2.98 -49.45 -34.92
N GLU A 703 -3.97 -50.04 -35.60
CA GLU A 703 -3.79 -50.80 -36.83
C GLU A 703 -3.81 -49.94 -38.11
N GLU A 704 -4.60 -48.86 -38.17
CA GLU A 704 -4.77 -48.04 -39.39
C GLU A 704 -3.77 -46.88 -39.57
N ILE A 705 -2.92 -46.54 -38.59
CA ILE A 705 -2.85 -45.11 -38.22
C ILE A 705 -1.51 -44.39 -38.35
N GLY A 706 -1.55 -43.39 -39.23
CA GLY A 706 -1.03 -42.04 -38.97
C GLY A 706 -2.12 -41.10 -38.43
N ILE A 707 -2.39 -41.14 -37.12
CA ILE A 707 -3.07 -40.06 -36.38
C ILE A 707 -1.93 -39.12 -36.03
N SER A 708 -2.20 -37.83 -36.12
CA SER A 708 -1.35 -36.82 -35.51
C SER A 708 -1.46 -36.88 -33.98
N ILE A 709 -1.01 -38.00 -33.39
CA ILE A 709 -0.71 -38.09 -31.96
C ILE A 709 0.63 -37.39 -31.87
N MET A 710 0.62 -36.07 -31.65
CA MET A 710 1.87 -35.36 -31.44
C MET A 710 2.45 -35.83 -30.11
N LYS A 711 3.71 -36.30 -30.21
CA LYS A 711 4.52 -36.72 -29.08
C LYS A 711 4.61 -35.58 -28.07
N MET A 712 4.44 -35.89 -26.79
CA MET A 712 4.68 -34.96 -25.69
C MET A 712 6.15 -34.98 -25.28
#